data_AF-A0A7X8A538-F1
#
_entry.id   AF-A0A7X8A538-F1
#
_cell.length_a   1.000
_cell.length_b   1.000
_cell.length_c   1.000
_cell.angle_alpha   90.00
_cell.angle_beta   90.00
_cell.angle_gamma   90.00
#
_symmetry.space_group_name_H-M   'P 1'
#
loop_
_entity.id
_entity.type
_entity.pdbx_description
1 polymer ?
#
loop_
_entity_poly.entity_id
_entity_poly.type
_entity_poly.pdbx_seq_one_letter_code
_entity_poly.pdbx_strand_id
1 'polypeptide(L)'
;MKLFKIAAIIVLTWVLAQGFEPTDRITGTVDRPGLQSLPFDLNTTPIEGSTSAVTVQYSIIGTPKLMTMQYQSAVKPSETTAFANDFIANYSTILKNDFSSFRVTAGNLILDKFYYINLQQIYQGVDIWGAHLNIKITKSGKAFMAGGEVFSEIKLDINPTIDAGLGLEIAKTGIDFSNSIDDIRLNRLVILPLIFTDQVEYHLCYVYEMKIKESGVNWRAFVDAHTGRLLWRENTNRYERIVGDIATEIQLATPYDTLTTMPLPNNYVYLENTIAATSNRQGIFQINTSMPGPLNIDLYPRGSYFRVVNAAGGVGLISELAMPGDSLSLTWNDDNSTIVERDAFYHGQAVHDFIKMIDPGLTVMDFQMQININVDGSCNAYYQPWDRSINFYRAGGNCPNIAQIADVVYHEWGHGLTDLQYQAGGSSGPDGATDEGFSDYLGCTITNQSLVGRGFTGPGSYLRNIHNTNRYPDDWIGESHHDGLIISGALWDLRLALADRPRYVDTLWQYSKYGYGTDFTAFFYDMLATDDDDGNIQNGTPHANQIYYCFGNLHGIGPGVQVTVSHNPIVDSEDSLSAFTADATVQSLNSMTNGSVTLRYSTGGDFHAVEMINLSGNLWTGEIPNQPFGTTVRYYIEAIDNLGLRGTNPPGAPDSLNQFYVGYDTIAPVIAVNRVPVNTIDLFGPYGPFEINADDVHGIDTASVEFHYRINDGVEISLAMRRSGANSFILDSVEPAQQLNTGDTIHYWFTGRDLAFNRNLGRYPIIGALALAMADRELIDNFDTDISKWEVVGPGWTWFDRQGYQSNQCLRGNSGDVYSNNMNTLIYRKKWYNLTPYNHVWISFKTKHILVSGDSCYAVVSNSSSGPWTRIGAFSGASQWTAKAYEMSGFAGPGNDQVYFGFQFVTDSVATGFGVLVDNVMLGLTQSTDIGYSQALPSKMELYQNYPNPFNRKTTIKFDIDSEQRVVVDIYDILGRKVADLFDSRLKPGSYQINWDGNTNSGLEAASGVYFYSLRVGDNTQVKSMTLIK
;
A
#
# COMPACT_ATOMS: atom_id res chain seq x y z
N MET A 1 43.53 10.54 -9.06
CA MET A 1 43.57 11.89 -9.65
C MET A 1 42.24 12.25 -10.36
N LYS A 2 41.12 12.12 -9.65
CA LYS A 2 39.76 12.45 -10.11
C LYS A 2 38.98 12.94 -8.88
N LEU A 3 39.11 14.22 -8.50
CA LEU A 3 38.20 14.93 -7.57
C LEU A 3 38.47 16.44 -7.42
N PHE A 4 39.19 17.08 -8.35
CA PHE A 4 39.40 18.55 -8.36
C PHE A 4 38.91 19.18 -9.66
N LYS A 5 37.64 18.92 -10.05
CA LYS A 5 37.03 19.54 -11.25
C LYS A 5 35.57 20.00 -11.11
N ILE A 6 34.97 20.01 -9.91
CA ILE A 6 33.56 20.44 -9.72
C ILE A 6 33.40 21.70 -8.82
N ALA A 7 34.47 22.24 -8.23
CA ALA A 7 34.36 23.44 -7.37
C ALA A 7 34.71 24.79 -8.03
N ALA A 8 35.10 24.83 -9.32
CA ALA A 8 35.50 26.09 -9.99
C ALA A 8 34.44 26.68 -10.93
N ILE A 9 33.26 26.05 -11.07
CA ILE A 9 32.21 26.49 -12.00
C ILE A 9 31.10 27.30 -11.31
N ILE A 10 31.01 27.28 -9.96
CA ILE A 10 29.94 27.98 -9.21
C ILE A 10 30.34 29.37 -8.71
N VAL A 11 31.63 29.74 -8.70
CA VAL A 11 32.08 31.07 -8.19
C VAL A 11 32.32 32.11 -9.30
N LEU A 12 32.42 31.73 -10.58
CA LEU A 12 32.63 32.72 -11.66
C LEU A 12 31.35 33.31 -12.27
N THR A 13 30.19 32.67 -12.06
CA THR A 13 28.88 33.20 -12.53
C THR A 13 28.30 34.28 -11.62
N TRP A 14 28.90 34.53 -10.44
CA TRP A 14 28.47 35.59 -9.52
C TRP A 14 29.37 36.84 -9.56
N VAL A 15 30.65 36.71 -9.94
CA VAL A 15 31.61 37.84 -9.95
C VAL A 15 31.54 38.69 -11.24
N LEU A 16 31.00 38.17 -12.34
CA LEU A 16 30.86 38.93 -13.59
C LEU A 16 29.58 39.80 -13.69
N ALA A 17 28.75 39.83 -12.63
CA ALA A 17 27.56 40.69 -12.59
C ALA A 17 27.79 42.08 -11.96
N GLN A 18 28.96 42.37 -11.34
CA GLN A 18 29.16 43.62 -10.58
C GLN A 18 30.48 44.38 -10.79
N GLY A 19 31.26 44.09 -11.84
CA GLY A 19 32.30 45.02 -12.31
C GLY A 19 33.41 45.37 -11.29
N PHE A 20 34.03 44.37 -10.65
CA PHE A 20 35.25 44.57 -9.84
C PHE A 20 36.48 43.89 -10.48
N GLU A 21 37.65 44.52 -10.32
CA GLU A 21 38.95 44.01 -10.80
C GLU A 21 39.55 42.92 -9.87
N PRO A 22 40.32 41.95 -10.40
CA PRO A 22 40.84 40.84 -9.62
C PRO A 22 42.27 41.10 -9.12
N THR A 23 42.42 41.44 -7.84
CA THR A 23 43.66 41.21 -7.09
C THR A 23 43.33 40.36 -5.87
N ASP A 24 43.65 39.06 -5.91
CA ASP A 24 44.23 38.26 -4.80
C ASP A 24 44.17 36.75 -5.09
N ARG A 25 45.29 36.05 -4.82
CA ARG A 25 45.46 34.58 -4.93
C ARG A 25 45.12 33.90 -3.60
N ILE A 26 44.33 32.83 -3.62
CA ILE A 26 44.11 31.92 -2.47
C ILE A 26 44.98 30.66 -2.68
N THR A 27 45.83 30.34 -1.71
CA THR A 27 46.62 29.09 -1.63
C THR A 27 46.10 28.17 -0.52
N GLY A 28 46.06 26.86 -0.77
CA GLY A 28 45.81 25.85 0.27
C GLY A 28 46.37 24.47 -0.11
N THR A 29 47.11 23.86 0.82
CA THR A 29 47.71 22.51 0.76
C THR A 29 46.86 21.51 1.54
N VAL A 30 46.72 20.26 1.06
CA VAL A 30 46.20 19.13 1.85
C VAL A 30 47.06 17.89 1.62
N ASP A 31 47.70 17.45 2.70
CA ASP A 31 48.36 16.14 2.86
C ASP A 31 47.32 15.06 3.18
N ARG A 32 47.45 13.86 2.58
CA ARG A 32 47.10 12.59 3.25
C ARG A 32 47.92 11.39 2.73
N PRO A 33 48.19 10.39 3.60
CA PRO A 33 49.21 9.36 3.41
C PRO A 33 48.64 8.02 2.93
N GLY A 34 49.44 7.25 2.18
CA GLY A 34 49.19 5.83 1.91
C GLY A 34 48.95 5.47 0.45
N LEU A 35 50.02 5.46 -0.35
CA LEU A 35 50.17 4.61 -1.53
C LEU A 35 51.67 4.45 -1.80
N GLN A 36 52.12 3.19 -1.80
CA GLN A 36 53.51 2.81 -2.03
C GLN A 36 54.00 3.33 -3.38
N SER A 37 55.19 3.89 -3.35
CA SER A 37 56.00 4.28 -4.49
C SER A 37 56.25 3.10 -5.43
N LEU A 38 55.76 3.19 -6.66
CA LEU A 38 56.43 2.59 -7.81
C LEU A 38 57.21 3.71 -8.51
N PRO A 39 58.47 3.46 -8.92
CA PRO A 39 59.41 4.51 -9.29
C PRO A 39 59.03 5.08 -10.66
N PHE A 40 58.69 6.37 -10.70
CA PHE A 40 58.79 7.13 -11.94
C PHE A 40 60.19 7.75 -11.98
N ASP A 41 61.02 7.22 -12.88
CA ASP A 41 62.37 7.69 -13.12
C ASP A 41 62.33 9.03 -13.88
N LEU A 42 62.39 10.14 -13.14
CA LEU A 42 62.73 11.45 -13.67
C LEU A 42 64.26 11.60 -13.71
N ASN A 43 64.91 10.83 -14.58
CA ASN A 43 66.31 11.07 -14.92
C ASN A 43 66.44 12.23 -15.91
N THR A 44 66.33 13.46 -15.39
CA THR A 44 67.08 14.59 -15.92
C THR A 44 67.78 15.26 -14.74
N THR A 45 69.04 14.88 -14.53
CA THR A 45 69.95 15.53 -13.59
C THR A 45 70.10 17.00 -13.99
N PRO A 46 69.83 17.98 -13.11
CA PRO A 46 70.28 19.36 -13.33
C PRO A 46 71.80 19.39 -13.20
N ILE A 47 72.46 20.07 -14.13
CA ILE A 47 73.88 20.42 -14.02
C ILE A 47 74.06 21.29 -12.75
N GLU A 48 75.09 20.98 -11.97
CA GLU A 48 75.36 21.53 -10.63
C GLU A 48 75.42 23.06 -10.56
N GLY A 49 74.84 23.64 -9.50
CA GLY A 49 75.27 24.92 -8.94
C GLY A 49 74.23 26.04 -8.75
N SER A 50 73.18 25.85 -7.94
CA SER A 50 72.71 26.87 -6.97
C SER A 50 71.62 26.30 -6.06
N THR A 51 71.80 26.47 -4.74
CA THR A 51 70.86 26.06 -3.70
C THR A 51 69.87 27.18 -3.42
N SER A 52 68.66 27.10 -4.00
CA SER A 52 67.40 27.68 -3.52
C SER A 52 66.27 27.16 -4.41
N ALA A 53 65.41 26.29 -3.89
CA ALA A 53 64.26 25.76 -4.63
C ALA A 53 63.18 26.85 -4.78
N VAL A 54 63.31 27.68 -5.81
CA VAL A 54 62.16 28.34 -6.43
C VAL A 54 61.64 27.36 -7.47
N THR A 55 60.47 26.76 -7.23
CA THR A 55 59.77 25.98 -8.25
C THR A 55 59.32 26.93 -9.35
N VAL A 56 60.17 27.16 -10.36
CA VAL A 56 59.78 27.87 -11.58
C VAL A 56 58.90 26.91 -12.38
N GLN A 57 57.60 27.15 -12.43
CA GLN A 57 56.71 26.46 -13.35
C GLN A 57 56.93 27.04 -14.76
N TYR A 58 57.51 26.24 -15.64
CA TYR A 58 57.56 26.52 -17.07
C TYR A 58 56.29 25.96 -17.70
N SER A 59 55.47 26.80 -18.35
CA SER A 59 54.38 26.33 -19.21
C SER A 59 54.68 26.76 -20.64
N ILE A 60 54.66 25.83 -21.59
CA ILE A 60 54.89 26.14 -23.01
C ILE A 60 53.57 26.46 -23.73
N ILE A 61 52.45 26.10 -23.10
CA ILE A 61 51.11 26.25 -23.62
C ILE A 61 50.24 26.72 -22.45
N GLY A 62 49.62 27.89 -22.55
CA GLY A 62 48.69 28.39 -21.53
C GLY A 62 47.38 27.59 -21.59
N THR A 63 46.58 27.53 -20.52
CA THR A 63 45.21 27.02 -20.69
C THR A 63 44.44 27.97 -21.63
N PRO A 64 43.79 27.47 -22.70
CA PRO A 64 43.09 28.32 -23.65
C PRO A 64 42.01 29.14 -22.93
N LYS A 65 42.11 30.47 -23.01
CA LYS A 65 41.12 31.38 -22.42
C LYS A 65 39.92 31.44 -23.36
N LEU A 66 38.81 30.83 -22.94
CA LEU A 66 37.53 30.92 -23.62
C LEU A 66 36.86 32.24 -23.28
N MET A 67 36.48 33.00 -24.32
CA MET A 67 35.74 34.25 -24.14
C MET A 67 34.43 34.18 -24.93
N THR A 68 33.32 34.34 -24.21
CA THR A 68 32.01 34.54 -24.82
C THR A 68 31.94 35.99 -25.30
N MET A 69 31.60 36.20 -26.57
CA MET A 69 31.55 37.54 -27.18
C MET A 69 30.38 37.64 -28.14
N GLN A 70 29.89 38.86 -28.40
CA GLN A 70 28.82 39.11 -29.37
C GLN A 70 29.38 40.09 -30.42
N TYR A 71 30.02 39.56 -31.46
CA TYR A 71 30.54 40.34 -32.58
C TYR A 71 29.79 39.98 -33.86
N GLN A 72 29.44 40.99 -34.66
CA GLN A 72 28.72 40.84 -35.91
C GLN A 72 29.51 41.53 -37.03
N SER A 73 30.04 40.75 -37.96
CA SER A 73 30.69 41.28 -39.17
C SER A 73 29.67 41.48 -40.28
N ALA A 74 29.95 42.45 -41.17
CA ALA A 74 29.27 42.58 -42.46
C ALA A 74 29.84 41.64 -43.54
N VAL A 75 31.04 41.07 -43.30
CA VAL A 75 31.66 40.07 -44.16
C VAL A 75 31.01 38.72 -43.91
N LYS A 76 30.78 37.93 -44.97
CA LYS A 76 30.20 36.59 -44.84
C LYS A 76 31.24 35.61 -44.29
N PRO A 77 30.89 34.68 -43.38
CA PRO A 77 31.83 33.67 -42.88
C PRO A 77 32.40 32.73 -43.95
N SER A 78 31.69 32.57 -45.08
CA SER A 78 32.18 31.84 -46.27
C SER A 78 33.40 32.50 -46.92
N GLU A 79 33.62 33.80 -46.69
CA GLU A 79 34.78 34.55 -47.15
C GLU A 79 35.84 34.56 -46.04
N THR A 80 36.30 33.37 -45.66
CA THR A 80 37.05 33.09 -44.42
C THR A 80 38.18 34.07 -44.12
N THR A 81 39.03 34.39 -45.09
CA THR A 81 40.16 35.31 -44.91
C THR A 81 39.73 36.76 -44.70
N ALA A 82 38.74 37.23 -45.47
CA ALA A 82 38.22 38.59 -45.32
C ALA A 82 37.51 38.75 -43.96
N PHE A 83 36.74 37.75 -43.54
CA PHE A 83 36.09 37.75 -42.23
C PHE A 83 37.12 37.73 -41.10
N ALA A 84 38.14 36.87 -41.20
CA ALA A 84 39.19 36.77 -40.19
C ALA A 84 39.92 38.11 -40.00
N ASN A 85 40.27 38.79 -41.11
CA ASN A 85 40.94 40.08 -41.06
C ASN A 85 40.06 41.17 -40.42
N ASP A 86 38.77 41.21 -40.75
CA ASP A 86 37.79 42.15 -40.15
C ASP A 86 37.63 41.88 -38.64
N PHE A 87 37.51 40.60 -38.26
CA PHE A 87 37.43 40.18 -36.87
C PHE A 87 38.69 40.59 -36.08
N ILE A 88 39.89 40.31 -36.61
CA ILE A 88 41.17 40.63 -35.95
C ILE A 88 41.34 42.14 -35.77
N ALA A 89 41.05 42.93 -36.81
CA ALA A 89 41.17 44.39 -36.73
C ALA A 89 40.30 44.97 -35.59
N ASN A 90 39.06 44.50 -35.47
CA ASN A 90 38.18 44.91 -34.38
C ASN A 90 38.64 44.37 -33.01
N TYR A 91 39.15 43.14 -32.95
CA TYR A 91 39.62 42.53 -31.72
C TYR A 91 40.87 43.21 -31.14
N SER A 92 41.82 43.64 -31.99
CA SER A 92 43.00 44.41 -31.57
C SER A 92 42.63 45.75 -30.91
N THR A 93 41.55 46.39 -31.38
CA THR A 93 41.03 47.62 -30.79
C THR A 93 40.41 47.38 -29.41
N ILE A 94 39.66 46.29 -29.26
CA ILE A 94 38.96 45.94 -28.01
C ILE A 94 39.94 45.59 -26.89
N LEU A 95 41.03 44.89 -27.20
CA LEU A 95 42.01 44.45 -26.21
C LEU A 95 43.19 45.42 -25.99
N LYS A 96 43.23 46.55 -26.71
CA LYS A 96 44.29 47.59 -26.62
C LYS A 96 45.73 47.06 -26.72
N ASN A 97 45.94 45.92 -27.37
CA ASN A 97 47.24 45.26 -27.49
C ASN A 97 47.64 45.15 -28.96
N ASP A 98 48.92 45.39 -29.23
CA ASP A 98 49.53 45.13 -30.54
C ASP A 98 49.81 43.62 -30.65
N PHE A 99 49.00 42.94 -31.45
CA PHE A 99 49.15 41.52 -31.72
C PHE A 99 49.93 41.36 -33.03
N SER A 100 50.82 40.38 -33.06
CA SER A 100 51.43 39.95 -34.32
C SER A 100 50.35 39.44 -35.29
N SER A 101 50.67 39.42 -36.59
CA SER A 101 49.69 39.08 -37.63
C SER A 101 49.17 37.65 -37.49
N PHE A 102 48.05 37.34 -38.12
CA PHE A 102 47.52 35.98 -38.17
C PHE A 102 47.42 35.47 -39.60
N ARG A 103 47.62 34.17 -39.76
CA ARG A 103 47.37 33.43 -40.99
C ARG A 103 46.18 32.50 -40.79
N VAL A 104 45.19 32.58 -41.67
CA VAL A 104 44.08 31.61 -41.68
C VAL A 104 44.61 30.23 -42.04
N THR A 105 44.35 29.25 -41.19
CA THR A 105 44.72 27.85 -41.41
C THR A 105 43.53 26.97 -41.79
N ALA A 106 42.31 27.33 -41.36
CA ALA A 106 41.09 26.64 -41.76
C ALA A 106 39.85 27.52 -41.61
N GLY A 107 38.81 27.22 -42.40
CA GLY A 107 37.50 27.88 -42.39
C GLY A 107 36.39 26.90 -42.75
N ASN A 108 36.04 26.00 -41.84
CA ASN A 108 35.16 24.88 -42.14
C ASN A 108 33.73 25.12 -41.63
N LEU A 109 32.74 24.84 -42.47
CA LEU A 109 31.35 24.73 -42.06
C LEU A 109 31.12 23.34 -41.44
N ILE A 110 30.74 23.30 -40.16
CA ILE A 110 30.56 22.06 -39.40
C ILE A 110 29.07 21.79 -39.18
N LEU A 111 28.63 20.57 -39.53
CA LEU A 111 27.26 20.09 -39.36
C LEU A 111 26.19 21.00 -39.99
N ASP A 112 26.56 21.78 -41.01
CA ASP A 112 25.71 22.80 -41.64
C ASP A 112 25.15 23.85 -40.64
N LYS A 113 25.81 24.05 -39.49
CA LYS A 113 25.32 24.92 -38.40
C LYS A 113 26.21 26.12 -38.14
N PHE A 114 27.53 25.91 -38.03
CA PHE A 114 28.48 26.96 -37.65
C PHE A 114 29.77 26.87 -38.48
N TYR A 115 30.37 28.03 -38.74
CA TYR A 115 31.73 28.11 -39.25
C TYR A 115 32.73 28.08 -38.10
N TYR A 116 33.78 27.28 -38.26
CA TYR A 116 34.98 27.29 -37.44
C TYR A 116 36.12 27.88 -38.25
N ILE A 117 36.62 29.03 -37.81
CA ILE A 117 37.79 29.67 -38.40
C ILE A 117 38.96 29.53 -37.43
N ASN A 118 40.05 28.93 -37.92
CA ASN A 118 41.28 28.74 -37.18
C ASN A 118 42.37 29.64 -37.73
N LEU A 119 43.08 30.31 -36.84
CA LEU A 119 44.11 31.29 -37.15
C LEU A 119 45.40 30.89 -36.44
N GLN A 120 46.51 30.81 -37.18
CA GLN A 120 47.85 30.65 -36.62
C GLN A 120 48.48 32.04 -36.45
N GLN A 121 49.02 32.32 -35.27
CA GLN A 121 49.71 33.58 -35.04
C GLN A 121 51.12 33.56 -35.65
N ILE A 122 51.51 34.67 -36.29
CA ILE A 122 52.79 34.84 -37.00
C ILE A 122 53.45 36.18 -36.63
N TYR A 123 54.75 36.18 -36.37
CA TYR A 123 55.55 37.40 -36.13
C TYR A 123 56.64 37.53 -37.19
N GLN A 124 56.62 38.63 -37.94
CA GLN A 124 57.53 38.89 -39.06
C GLN A 124 57.67 37.72 -40.05
N GLY A 125 56.59 36.95 -40.25
CA GLY A 125 56.55 35.80 -41.17
C GLY A 125 56.91 34.44 -40.54
N VAL A 126 57.31 34.40 -39.27
CA VAL A 126 57.62 33.17 -38.53
C VAL A 126 56.43 32.76 -37.65
N ASP A 127 56.06 31.48 -37.68
CA ASP A 127 55.00 30.92 -36.85
C ASP A 127 55.39 30.94 -35.37
N ILE A 128 54.48 31.39 -34.50
CA ILE A 128 54.66 31.27 -33.05
C ILE A 128 54.08 29.92 -32.62
N TRP A 129 54.94 29.04 -32.08
CA TRP A 129 54.57 27.68 -31.71
C TRP A 129 53.47 27.67 -30.65
N GLY A 130 52.42 26.88 -30.88
CA GLY A 130 51.26 26.79 -29.99
C GLY A 130 50.30 27.98 -30.04
N ALA A 131 50.68 29.10 -30.66
CA ALA A 131 49.87 30.31 -30.70
C ALA A 131 48.81 30.28 -31.80
N HIS A 132 47.55 30.22 -31.41
CA HIS A 132 46.44 30.11 -32.33
C HIS A 132 45.18 30.76 -31.78
N LEU A 133 44.29 31.22 -32.66
CA LEU A 133 42.99 31.78 -32.32
C LEU A 133 41.90 31.06 -33.09
N ASN A 134 40.93 30.48 -32.36
CA ASN A 134 39.78 29.81 -32.95
C ASN A 134 38.53 30.66 -32.76
N ILE A 135 37.70 30.77 -33.80
CA ILE A 135 36.48 31.57 -33.80
C ILE A 135 35.30 30.70 -34.27
N LYS A 136 34.22 30.68 -33.48
CA LYS A 136 32.94 30.04 -33.84
C LYS A 136 31.92 31.09 -34.26
N ILE A 137 31.36 30.89 -35.45
CA ILE A 137 30.55 31.88 -36.14
C ILE A 137 29.28 31.22 -36.66
N THR A 138 28.14 31.86 -36.45
CA THR A 138 26.88 31.46 -37.09
C THR A 138 26.92 31.73 -38.60
N LYS A 139 26.04 31.07 -39.36
CA LYS A 139 25.92 31.33 -40.81
C LYS A 139 25.62 32.80 -41.17
N SER A 140 25.02 33.56 -40.25
CA SER A 140 24.68 34.97 -40.45
C SER A 140 25.82 35.96 -40.13
N GLY A 141 27.03 35.48 -39.84
CA GLY A 141 28.17 36.37 -39.56
C GLY A 141 28.35 36.78 -38.09
N LYS A 142 27.54 36.20 -37.18
CA LYS A 142 27.68 36.45 -35.74
C LYS A 142 28.75 35.54 -35.14
N ALA A 143 29.87 36.10 -34.72
CA ALA A 143 30.87 35.41 -33.90
C ALA A 143 30.38 35.43 -32.44
N PHE A 144 30.16 34.25 -31.88
CA PHE A 144 29.60 34.09 -30.53
C PHE A 144 30.58 33.49 -29.53
N MET A 145 31.71 32.97 -30.02
CA MET A 145 32.75 32.41 -29.18
C MET A 145 34.09 32.52 -29.90
N ALA A 146 35.10 33.02 -29.21
CA ALA A 146 36.48 32.94 -29.67
C ALA A 146 37.38 32.55 -28.49
N GLY A 147 38.45 31.83 -28.78
CA GLY A 147 39.37 31.38 -27.76
C GLY A 147 40.60 30.71 -28.36
N GLY A 148 41.71 30.87 -27.67
CA GLY A 148 43.02 30.39 -28.10
C GLY A 148 44.13 31.02 -27.28
N GLU A 149 45.36 30.79 -27.71
CA GLU A 149 46.57 31.34 -27.12
C GLU A 149 47.20 32.32 -28.08
N VAL A 150 47.29 33.59 -27.66
CA VAL A 150 47.78 34.69 -28.47
C VAL A 150 48.80 35.46 -27.64
N PHE A 151 49.91 35.81 -28.25
CA PHE A 151 51.05 36.45 -27.60
C PHE A 151 51.26 37.86 -28.16
N SER A 152 51.50 38.84 -27.30
CA SER A 152 51.72 40.25 -27.67
C SER A 152 53.10 40.72 -27.23
N GLU A 153 53.48 41.94 -27.64
CA GLU A 153 54.74 42.60 -27.24
C GLU A 153 56.03 41.84 -27.63
N ILE A 154 55.95 41.06 -28.71
CA ILE A 154 57.08 40.26 -29.19
C ILE A 154 58.16 41.20 -29.73
N LYS A 155 59.35 41.13 -29.13
CA LYS A 155 60.56 41.83 -29.57
C LYS A 155 61.68 40.81 -29.69
N LEU A 156 61.81 40.22 -30.87
CA LEU A 156 62.75 39.13 -31.14
C LEU A 156 63.35 39.29 -32.54
N ASP A 157 64.66 39.10 -32.67
CA ASP A 157 65.31 39.00 -33.99
C ASP A 157 64.95 37.65 -34.62
N ILE A 158 64.39 37.65 -35.82
CA ILE A 158 63.98 36.42 -36.50
C ILE A 158 65.08 35.80 -37.37
N ASN A 159 66.28 36.38 -37.38
CA ASN A 159 67.43 35.83 -38.10
C ASN A 159 68.23 34.90 -37.17
N PRO A 160 68.40 33.61 -37.51
CA PRO A 160 69.27 32.71 -36.76
C PRO A 160 70.73 33.16 -36.77
N THR A 161 71.43 33.02 -35.65
CA THR A 161 72.88 33.28 -35.56
C THR A 161 73.70 31.99 -35.53
N ILE A 162 73.08 30.84 -35.23
CA ILE A 162 73.69 29.52 -35.36
C ILE A 162 73.19 28.82 -36.63
N ASP A 163 74.04 27.97 -37.20
CA ASP A 163 73.67 27.14 -38.35
C ASP A 163 72.74 25.98 -37.94
N ALA A 164 71.80 25.62 -38.83
CA ALA A 164 70.88 24.52 -38.60
C ALA A 164 71.59 23.15 -38.46
N GLY A 165 72.74 22.94 -39.12
CA GLY A 165 73.54 21.74 -38.96
C GLY A 165 74.07 21.59 -37.53
N LEU A 166 74.49 22.69 -36.89
CA LEU A 166 74.89 22.68 -35.48
C LEU A 166 73.69 22.39 -34.56
N GLY A 167 72.53 22.98 -34.85
CA GLY A 167 71.30 22.71 -34.10
C GLY A 167 70.86 21.24 -34.18
N LEU A 168 71.07 20.59 -35.32
CA LEU A 168 70.78 19.17 -35.53
C LEU A 168 71.62 18.28 -34.61
N GLU A 169 72.92 18.55 -34.48
CA GLU A 169 73.80 17.80 -33.57
C GLU A 169 73.39 17.99 -32.10
N ILE A 170 72.98 19.21 -31.74
CA ILE A 170 72.50 19.52 -30.39
C ILE A 170 71.19 18.78 -30.07
N ALA A 171 70.28 18.64 -31.04
CA ALA A 171 69.02 17.93 -30.85
C ALA A 171 69.20 16.45 -30.46
N LYS A 172 70.28 15.80 -30.95
CA LYS A 172 70.61 14.40 -30.67
C LYS A 172 71.16 14.18 -29.25
N THR A 173 71.68 15.22 -28.60
CA THR A 173 72.41 15.07 -27.33
C THR A 173 71.57 14.38 -26.25
N GLY A 174 72.09 13.29 -25.67
CA GLY A 174 71.37 12.52 -24.64
C GLY A 174 70.22 11.65 -25.17
N ILE A 175 70.16 11.39 -26.49
CA ILE A 175 69.38 10.30 -27.09
C ILE A 175 70.38 9.31 -27.67
N ASP A 176 70.10 8.02 -27.53
CA ASP A 176 70.86 6.96 -28.19
C ASP A 176 70.52 6.94 -29.69
N PHE A 177 71.07 7.90 -30.44
CA PHE A 177 70.77 8.15 -31.85
C PHE A 177 71.88 7.59 -32.75
N SER A 178 71.51 6.73 -33.70
CA SER A 178 72.41 6.14 -34.68
C SER A 178 72.27 6.77 -36.06
N ASN A 179 73.31 7.48 -36.51
CA ASN A 179 73.33 8.13 -37.83
C ASN A 179 73.18 7.16 -39.03
N SER A 180 73.40 5.85 -38.84
CA SER A 180 73.27 4.86 -39.92
C SER A 180 71.86 4.33 -40.13
N ILE A 181 70.98 4.44 -39.12
CA ILE A 181 69.65 3.83 -39.16
C ILE A 181 68.52 4.78 -38.76
N ASP A 182 68.75 5.77 -37.90
CA ASP A 182 67.71 6.67 -37.42
C ASP A 182 67.49 7.84 -38.37
N ASP A 183 66.26 8.36 -38.38
CA ASP A 183 65.90 9.49 -39.23
C ASP A 183 65.84 10.77 -38.38
N ILE A 184 66.45 11.85 -38.84
CA ILE A 184 66.32 13.19 -38.25
C ILE A 184 66.08 14.21 -39.36
N ARG A 185 65.18 15.15 -39.12
CA ARG A 185 64.94 16.27 -40.03
C ARG A 185 64.71 17.56 -39.29
N LEU A 186 65.20 18.66 -39.86
CA LEU A 186 64.68 19.97 -39.52
C LEU A 186 63.25 20.08 -40.06
N ASN A 187 62.27 20.25 -39.19
CA ASN A 187 60.87 20.45 -39.58
C ASN A 187 60.68 21.90 -40.05
N ARG A 188 60.98 22.88 -39.19
CA ARG A 188 60.81 24.31 -39.46
C ARG A 188 61.47 25.18 -38.39
N LEU A 189 61.56 26.48 -38.67
CA LEU A 189 61.90 27.53 -37.73
C LEU A 189 60.60 28.12 -37.13
N VAL A 190 60.54 28.26 -35.80
CA VAL A 190 59.38 28.81 -35.08
C VAL A 190 59.82 29.75 -33.98
N ILE A 191 58.92 30.57 -33.47
CA ILE A 191 59.12 31.29 -32.21
C ILE A 191 58.47 30.47 -31.10
N LEU A 192 59.25 30.00 -30.14
CA LEU A 192 58.77 29.27 -28.97
C LEU A 192 58.55 30.27 -27.80
N PRO A 193 57.30 30.49 -27.36
CA PRO A 193 57.04 31.22 -26.12
C PRO A 193 57.27 30.31 -24.91
N LEU A 194 58.10 30.75 -23.97
CA LEU A 194 58.27 30.14 -22.66
C LEU A 194 57.56 31.02 -21.63
N ILE A 195 56.49 30.49 -21.03
CA ILE A 195 55.66 31.24 -20.08
C ILE A 195 56.17 31.00 -18.67
N PHE A 196 56.56 32.08 -18.01
CA PHE A 196 56.93 32.14 -16.60
C PHE A 196 55.83 32.83 -15.80
N THR A 197 55.94 32.77 -14.47
CA THR A 197 54.91 33.26 -13.55
C THR A 197 54.58 34.75 -13.71
N ASP A 198 55.53 35.55 -14.17
CA ASP A 198 55.49 37.01 -14.27
C ASP A 198 55.85 37.56 -15.68
N GLN A 199 56.39 36.72 -16.57
CA GLN A 199 56.81 37.15 -17.91
C GLN A 199 56.69 36.02 -18.96
N VAL A 200 56.69 36.40 -20.24
CA VAL A 200 56.83 35.46 -21.36
C VAL A 200 58.13 35.76 -22.08
N GLU A 201 58.98 34.75 -22.22
CA GLU A 201 60.22 34.84 -22.99
C GLU A 201 60.00 34.22 -24.37
N TYR A 202 60.48 34.87 -25.43
CA TYR A 202 60.32 34.40 -26.80
C TYR A 202 61.67 33.98 -27.37
N HIS A 203 61.74 32.73 -27.86
CA HIS A 203 62.96 32.17 -28.42
C HIS A 203 62.75 31.75 -29.87
N LEU A 204 63.62 32.18 -30.77
CA LEU A 204 63.64 31.66 -32.13
C LEU A 204 64.23 30.24 -32.07
N CYS A 205 63.52 29.23 -32.56
CA CYS A 205 63.88 27.82 -32.39
C CYS A 205 63.84 27.05 -33.69
N TYR A 206 64.86 26.22 -33.92
CA TYR A 206 64.80 25.10 -34.85
C TYR A 206 64.02 23.95 -34.23
N VAL A 207 63.00 23.45 -34.93
CA VAL A 207 62.23 22.27 -34.53
C VAL A 207 62.76 21.06 -35.29
N TYR A 208 63.39 20.13 -34.58
CA TYR A 208 63.84 18.85 -35.15
C TYR A 208 62.89 17.73 -34.79
N GLU A 209 62.58 16.87 -35.76
CA GLU A 209 61.86 15.63 -35.54
C GLU A 209 62.82 14.46 -35.80
N MET A 210 62.85 13.51 -34.87
CA MET A 210 63.72 12.34 -34.87
C MET A 210 62.88 11.08 -34.73
N LYS A 211 63.21 10.03 -35.49
CA LYS A 211 62.62 8.70 -35.38
C LYS A 211 63.74 7.70 -35.06
N ILE A 212 63.69 7.13 -33.87
CA ILE A 212 64.62 6.11 -33.41
C ILE A 212 64.06 4.76 -33.83
N LYS A 213 64.67 4.12 -34.83
CA LYS A 213 64.10 2.91 -35.47
C LYS A 213 64.16 1.69 -34.56
N GLU A 214 65.21 1.56 -33.76
CA GLU A 214 65.37 0.41 -32.86
C GLU A 214 64.35 0.41 -31.71
N SER A 215 64.11 1.58 -31.08
CA SER A 215 63.12 1.71 -30.00
C SER A 215 61.71 2.01 -30.47
N GLY A 216 61.52 2.36 -31.75
CA GLY A 216 60.25 2.83 -32.30
C GLY A 216 59.81 4.20 -31.78
N VAL A 217 60.67 4.93 -31.05
CA VAL A 217 60.33 6.21 -30.42
C VAL A 217 60.57 7.40 -31.35
N ASN A 218 59.58 8.27 -31.49
CA ASN A 218 59.67 9.54 -32.20
C ASN A 218 59.89 10.69 -31.21
N TRP A 219 60.91 11.51 -31.40
CA TRP A 219 61.20 12.68 -30.57
C TRP A 219 61.00 13.98 -31.36
N ARG A 220 60.54 15.04 -30.68
CA ARG A 220 60.61 16.42 -31.17
C ARG A 220 61.47 17.25 -30.24
N ALA A 221 62.43 17.99 -30.79
CA ALA A 221 63.33 18.85 -30.04
C ALA A 221 63.28 20.30 -30.55
N PHE A 222 63.37 21.26 -29.62
CA PHE A 222 63.40 22.70 -29.89
C PHE A 222 64.77 23.23 -29.47
N VAL A 223 65.58 23.61 -30.45
CA VAL A 223 66.92 24.17 -30.22
C VAL A 223 66.89 25.65 -30.54
N ASP A 224 67.28 26.47 -29.56
CA ASP A 224 67.35 27.93 -29.71
C ASP A 224 68.33 28.30 -30.82
N ALA A 225 67.85 29.04 -31.81
CA ALA A 225 68.54 29.40 -33.05
C ALA A 225 69.52 30.58 -32.87
N HIS A 226 69.60 31.16 -31.67
CA HIS A 226 70.58 32.20 -31.34
C HIS A 226 71.71 31.70 -30.44
N THR A 227 71.38 30.81 -29.51
CA THR A 227 72.28 30.37 -28.43
C THR A 227 72.73 28.93 -28.56
N GLY A 228 72.04 28.10 -29.34
CA GLY A 228 72.30 26.66 -29.44
C GLY A 228 71.83 25.88 -28.20
N ARG A 229 71.03 26.47 -27.32
CA ARG A 229 70.50 25.75 -26.16
C ARG A 229 69.35 24.83 -26.57
N LEU A 230 69.37 23.57 -26.15
CA LEU A 230 68.19 22.71 -26.21
C LEU A 230 67.17 23.19 -25.17
N LEU A 231 66.07 23.79 -25.61
CA LEU A 231 65.06 24.40 -24.74
C LEU A 231 63.96 23.43 -24.33
N TRP A 232 63.56 22.54 -25.24
CA TRP A 232 62.50 21.55 -24.99
C TRP A 232 62.70 20.30 -25.82
N ARG A 233 62.30 19.15 -25.28
CA ARG A 233 62.24 17.88 -26.00
C ARG A 233 61.08 17.02 -25.51
N GLU A 234 60.34 16.41 -26.44
CA GLU A 234 59.17 15.57 -26.15
C GLU A 234 59.13 14.28 -26.99
N ASN A 235 58.57 13.22 -26.43
CA ASN A 235 58.22 12.00 -27.17
C ASN A 235 56.86 12.19 -27.87
N THR A 236 56.79 11.86 -29.15
CA THR A 236 55.65 12.11 -30.04
C THR A 236 54.98 10.83 -30.55
N ASN A 237 55.35 9.64 -30.04
CA ASN A 237 54.70 8.39 -30.41
C ASN A 237 53.18 8.44 -30.23
N ARG A 238 52.46 8.04 -31.27
CA ARG A 238 51.01 7.83 -31.23
C ARG A 238 50.76 6.36 -30.88
N TYR A 239 49.84 6.11 -29.95
CA TYR A 239 49.45 4.76 -29.52
C TYR A 239 49.12 3.87 -30.72
N GLU A 240 49.77 2.71 -30.81
CA GLU A 240 49.36 1.65 -31.72
C GLU A 240 48.26 0.81 -31.04
N ARG A 241 47.41 0.19 -31.87
CA ARG A 241 46.22 -0.52 -31.40
C ARG A 241 46.37 -2.00 -31.69
N ILE A 242 46.14 -2.83 -30.67
CA ILE A 242 45.81 -4.24 -30.87
C ILE A 242 44.29 -4.32 -30.86
N VAL A 243 43.71 -4.89 -31.92
CA VAL A 243 42.26 -5.11 -32.03
C VAL A 243 42.01 -6.61 -32.16
N GLY A 244 40.81 -7.05 -31.79
CA GLY A 244 40.42 -8.41 -32.08
C GLY A 244 38.98 -8.71 -31.75
N ASP A 245 38.55 -9.90 -32.16
CA ASP A 245 37.25 -10.49 -31.84
C ASP A 245 37.43 -11.75 -31.00
N ILE A 246 36.49 -11.95 -30.06
CA ILE A 246 36.40 -13.12 -29.20
C ILE A 246 35.08 -13.83 -29.50
N ALA A 247 35.19 -15.11 -29.83
CA ALA A 247 34.07 -16.01 -30.04
C ALA A 247 34.16 -17.24 -29.11
N THR A 248 33.07 -17.97 -28.97
CA THR A 248 33.00 -19.20 -28.18
C THR A 248 32.09 -20.21 -28.87
N GLU A 249 32.49 -21.48 -28.90
CA GLU A 249 31.66 -22.60 -29.36
C GLU A 249 30.86 -23.15 -28.18
N ILE A 250 29.53 -23.01 -28.23
CA ILE A 250 28.64 -23.35 -27.09
C ILE A 250 27.45 -24.20 -27.52
N GLN A 251 26.77 -24.78 -26.53
CA GLN A 251 25.45 -25.35 -26.68
C GLN A 251 24.40 -24.29 -26.33
N LEU A 252 23.49 -23.97 -27.25
CA LEU A 252 22.63 -22.78 -27.11
C LEU A 252 21.48 -22.95 -26.10
N ALA A 253 21.01 -24.17 -25.89
CA ALA A 253 19.87 -24.44 -25.02
C ALA A 253 20.06 -25.68 -24.16
N THR A 254 20.50 -26.80 -24.77
CA THR A 254 20.58 -28.10 -24.08
C THR A 254 21.96 -28.74 -24.23
N PRO A 255 22.35 -29.66 -23.32
CA PRO A 255 23.62 -30.38 -23.39
C PRO A 255 23.79 -31.29 -24.61
N TYR A 256 22.79 -31.37 -25.47
CA TYR A 256 22.76 -32.23 -26.66
C TYR A 256 22.72 -31.43 -27.97
N ASP A 257 22.70 -30.11 -27.87
CA ASP A 257 22.71 -29.25 -29.04
C ASP A 257 24.05 -29.36 -29.77
N THR A 258 24.01 -29.17 -31.09
CA THR A 258 25.23 -28.98 -31.88
C THR A 258 25.90 -27.68 -31.50
N LEU A 259 27.24 -27.70 -31.40
CA LEU A 259 28.02 -26.52 -31.07
C LEU A 259 27.76 -25.39 -32.08
N THR A 260 27.53 -24.19 -31.55
CA THR A 260 27.33 -22.96 -32.32
C THR A 260 28.35 -21.93 -31.87
N THR A 261 29.03 -21.31 -32.83
CA THR A 261 29.98 -20.22 -32.55
C THR A 261 29.23 -18.91 -32.31
N MET A 262 29.38 -18.33 -31.13
CA MET A 262 28.76 -17.07 -30.72
C MET A 262 29.83 -16.04 -30.33
N PRO A 263 29.63 -14.74 -30.61
CA PRO A 263 30.47 -13.69 -30.05
C PRO A 263 30.41 -13.70 -28.52
N LEU A 264 31.55 -13.48 -27.85
CA LEU A 264 31.63 -13.53 -26.40
C LEU A 264 31.84 -12.12 -25.80
N PRO A 265 30.77 -11.49 -25.27
CA PRO A 265 30.88 -10.18 -24.67
C PRO A 265 31.42 -10.21 -23.24
N ASN A 266 31.83 -9.04 -22.76
CA ASN A 266 32.19 -8.79 -21.38
C ASN A 266 33.38 -9.66 -20.87
N ASN A 267 34.16 -10.28 -21.75
CA ASN A 267 35.34 -11.08 -21.40
C ASN A 267 36.54 -10.15 -21.21
N TYR A 268 37.28 -10.33 -20.11
CA TYR A 268 38.50 -9.57 -19.86
C TYR A 268 39.64 -10.06 -20.75
N VAL A 269 40.35 -9.11 -21.34
CA VAL A 269 41.56 -9.35 -22.14
C VAL A 269 42.74 -8.83 -21.36
N TYR A 270 43.67 -9.73 -21.03
CA TYR A 270 44.86 -9.40 -20.25
C TYR A 270 46.03 -9.12 -21.21
N LEU A 271 46.71 -7.99 -21.02
CA LEU A 271 48.00 -7.67 -21.64
C LEU A 271 49.07 -7.74 -20.56
N GLU A 272 50.06 -8.61 -20.72
CA GLU A 272 51.15 -8.80 -19.75
C GLU A 272 50.64 -8.97 -18.30
N ASN A 273 49.65 -9.83 -18.10
CA ASN A 273 48.98 -10.11 -16.82
C ASN A 273 48.11 -8.98 -16.24
N THR A 274 47.85 -7.92 -16.99
CA THR A 274 46.97 -6.80 -16.56
C THR A 274 45.74 -6.70 -17.44
N ILE A 275 44.55 -6.49 -16.85
CA ILE A 275 43.32 -6.29 -17.64
C ILE A 275 43.46 -5.01 -18.47
N ALA A 276 43.53 -5.15 -19.79
CA ALA A 276 43.78 -4.05 -20.72
C ALA A 276 42.55 -3.66 -21.53
N ALA A 277 41.62 -4.60 -21.75
CA ALA A 277 40.34 -4.35 -22.40
C ALA A 277 39.27 -5.33 -21.92
N THR A 278 38.02 -5.03 -22.28
CA THR A 278 36.87 -5.91 -22.14
C THR A 278 36.14 -5.98 -23.49
N SER A 279 35.75 -7.17 -23.93
CA SER A 279 35.01 -7.31 -25.19
C SER A 279 33.61 -6.70 -25.12
N ASN A 280 33.16 -6.11 -26.22
CA ASN A 280 31.81 -5.55 -26.35
C ASN A 280 30.78 -6.64 -26.77
N ARG A 281 29.52 -6.26 -27.01
CA ARG A 281 28.42 -7.17 -27.43
C ARG A 281 28.73 -8.02 -28.69
N GLN A 282 29.63 -7.55 -29.55
CA GLN A 282 30.06 -8.25 -30.77
C GLN A 282 31.33 -9.08 -30.54
N GLY A 283 31.79 -9.24 -29.30
CA GLY A 283 33.06 -9.91 -28.98
C GLY A 283 34.29 -9.06 -29.27
N ILE A 284 34.15 -7.80 -29.71
CA ILE A 284 35.27 -6.99 -30.17
C ILE A 284 35.96 -6.32 -28.98
N PHE A 285 37.30 -6.35 -28.95
CA PHE A 285 38.13 -5.61 -28.01
C PHE A 285 39.16 -4.71 -28.74
N GLN A 286 39.61 -3.68 -28.03
CA GLN A 286 40.68 -2.80 -28.48
C GLN A 286 41.58 -2.44 -27.30
N ILE A 287 42.88 -2.64 -27.48
CA ILE A 287 43.92 -2.26 -26.52
C ILE A 287 44.79 -1.18 -27.16
N ASN A 288 44.93 -0.04 -26.49
CA ASN A 288 45.91 0.98 -26.88
C ASN A 288 47.20 0.71 -26.10
N THR A 289 48.30 0.41 -26.81
CA THR A 289 49.60 0.12 -26.18
C THR A 289 50.71 0.94 -26.82
N SER A 290 51.70 1.30 -26.01
CA SER A 290 52.97 1.91 -26.45
C SER A 290 54.16 1.01 -26.11
N MET A 291 53.91 -0.21 -25.60
CA MET A 291 54.96 -1.17 -25.26
C MET A 291 55.54 -1.77 -26.56
N PRO A 292 56.87 -1.77 -26.73
CA PRO A 292 57.51 -2.36 -27.90
C PRO A 292 57.61 -3.89 -27.77
N GLY A 293 57.63 -4.59 -28.91
CA GLY A 293 57.85 -6.05 -28.98
C GLY A 293 56.57 -6.90 -28.94
N PRO A 294 56.70 -8.23 -29.04
CA PRO A 294 55.56 -9.13 -28.92
C PRO A 294 55.06 -9.13 -27.47
N LEU A 295 53.75 -8.98 -27.29
CA LEU A 295 53.06 -8.88 -26.02
C LEU A 295 52.14 -10.08 -25.81
N ASN A 296 52.11 -10.62 -24.59
CA ASN A 296 51.21 -11.70 -24.22
C ASN A 296 49.77 -11.18 -24.08
N ILE A 297 48.86 -11.85 -24.78
CA ILE A 297 47.41 -11.68 -24.69
C ILE A 297 46.83 -12.95 -24.08
N ASP A 298 46.33 -12.84 -22.84
CA ASP A 298 45.71 -13.94 -22.13
C ASP A 298 44.21 -13.71 -21.92
N LEU A 299 43.40 -14.76 -22.11
CA LEU A 299 41.98 -14.77 -21.80
C LEU A 299 41.68 -15.93 -20.85
N TYR A 300 40.80 -15.66 -19.90
CA TYR A 300 40.21 -16.66 -18.98
C TYR A 300 38.69 -16.59 -19.13
N PRO A 301 37.90 -17.60 -18.71
CA PRO A 301 36.44 -17.51 -18.59
C PRO A 301 36.03 -16.59 -17.42
N ARG A 302 36.39 -15.31 -17.56
CA ARG A 302 36.28 -14.24 -16.57
C ARG A 302 35.97 -12.92 -17.26
N GLY A 303 35.05 -12.16 -16.67
CA GLY A 303 34.53 -10.95 -17.25
C GLY A 303 34.05 -9.93 -16.23
N SER A 304 33.38 -8.88 -16.69
CA SER A 304 32.86 -7.81 -15.82
C SER A 304 31.88 -8.32 -14.77
N TYR A 305 31.02 -9.27 -15.15
CA TYR A 305 29.89 -9.71 -14.33
C TYR A 305 30.01 -11.16 -13.85
N PHE A 306 30.87 -11.97 -14.47
CA PHE A 306 31.01 -13.37 -14.08
C PHE A 306 32.46 -13.84 -14.07
N ARG A 307 32.73 -14.83 -13.24
CA ARG A 307 33.97 -15.61 -13.25
C ARG A 307 33.64 -17.08 -13.03
N VAL A 308 34.09 -17.94 -13.95
CA VAL A 308 33.97 -19.39 -13.79
C VAL A 308 35.06 -19.89 -12.85
N VAL A 309 34.68 -20.80 -11.95
CA VAL A 309 35.56 -21.55 -11.07
C VAL A 309 35.25 -23.03 -11.25
N ASN A 310 36.26 -23.81 -11.60
CA ASN A 310 36.13 -25.24 -11.82
C ASN A 310 36.56 -26.00 -10.56
N ALA A 311 35.62 -26.64 -9.87
CA ALA A 311 35.93 -27.41 -8.66
C ALA A 311 36.75 -28.68 -8.96
N ALA A 312 36.77 -29.15 -10.21
CA ALA A 312 37.52 -30.33 -10.63
C ALA A 312 38.97 -30.03 -11.08
N GLY A 313 39.42 -28.78 -11.12
CA GLY A 313 40.79 -28.45 -11.52
C GLY A 313 41.01 -27.02 -12.02
N GLY A 314 41.93 -26.86 -12.98
CA GLY A 314 42.21 -25.58 -13.63
C GLY A 314 41.05 -25.09 -14.50
N VAL A 315 41.11 -23.80 -14.86
CA VAL A 315 40.19 -23.19 -15.82
C VAL A 315 40.85 -23.05 -17.19
N GLY A 316 40.06 -23.06 -18.26
CA GLY A 316 40.54 -22.80 -19.62
C GLY A 316 41.35 -21.50 -19.77
N LEU A 317 42.30 -21.50 -20.71
CA LEU A 317 43.20 -20.38 -21.02
C LEU A 317 43.46 -20.32 -22.53
N ILE A 318 43.26 -19.14 -23.13
CA ILE A 318 43.83 -18.79 -24.42
C ILE A 318 45.02 -17.87 -24.14
N SER A 319 46.18 -18.19 -24.71
CA SER A 319 47.40 -17.39 -24.58
C SER A 319 48.03 -17.22 -25.95
N GLU A 320 48.15 -15.98 -26.42
CA GLU A 320 48.65 -15.62 -27.75
C GLU A 320 49.69 -14.48 -27.67
N LEU A 321 50.64 -14.48 -28.61
CA LEU A 321 51.61 -13.39 -28.75
C LEU A 321 51.14 -12.43 -29.84
N ALA A 322 51.06 -11.14 -29.52
CA ALA A 322 50.62 -10.09 -30.44
C ALA A 322 51.58 -8.90 -30.48
N MET A 323 51.85 -8.39 -31.68
CA MET A 323 52.59 -7.15 -31.89
C MET A 323 51.62 -5.95 -31.83
N PRO A 324 52.08 -4.77 -31.37
CA PRO A 324 51.33 -3.53 -31.56
C PRO A 324 50.94 -3.34 -33.05
N GLY A 325 49.65 -3.10 -33.30
CA GLY A 325 49.08 -3.02 -34.66
C GLY A 325 48.35 -4.29 -35.14
N ASP A 326 48.48 -5.42 -34.43
CA ASP A 326 47.87 -6.68 -34.83
C ASP A 326 46.35 -6.71 -34.70
N SER A 327 45.74 -7.58 -35.51
CA SER A 327 44.32 -7.97 -35.43
C SER A 327 44.22 -9.45 -35.09
N LEU A 328 43.61 -9.77 -33.95
CA LEU A 328 43.46 -11.14 -33.44
C LEU A 328 42.02 -11.66 -33.64
N SER A 329 41.86 -12.96 -33.88
CA SER A 329 40.57 -13.65 -33.78
C SER A 329 40.75 -14.84 -32.85
N LEU A 330 40.09 -14.79 -31.69
CA LEU A 330 40.29 -15.72 -30.58
C LEU A 330 39.00 -16.50 -30.35
N THR A 331 39.04 -17.82 -30.43
CA THR A 331 37.85 -18.66 -30.25
C THR A 331 38.04 -19.66 -29.11
N TRP A 332 37.13 -19.64 -28.15
CA TRP A 332 37.01 -20.68 -27.13
C TRP A 332 36.40 -21.94 -27.73
N ASN A 333 37.14 -23.04 -27.69
CA ASN A 333 36.75 -24.35 -28.25
C ASN A 333 37.35 -25.50 -27.42
N ASP A 334 37.21 -26.73 -27.89
CA ASP A 334 37.67 -27.94 -27.17
C ASP A 334 39.20 -28.04 -27.02
N ASP A 335 39.99 -27.23 -27.74
CA ASP A 335 41.45 -27.21 -27.60
C ASP A 335 41.92 -26.43 -26.37
N ASN A 336 41.13 -25.48 -25.88
CA ASN A 336 41.54 -24.50 -24.85
C ASN A 336 40.61 -24.40 -23.63
N SER A 337 39.45 -25.04 -23.68
CA SER A 337 38.47 -25.05 -22.57
C SER A 337 37.55 -26.27 -22.66
N THR A 338 36.84 -26.55 -21.58
CA THR A 338 35.73 -27.51 -21.58
C THR A 338 34.43 -26.84 -22.01
N ILE A 339 33.52 -27.60 -22.64
CA ILE A 339 32.20 -27.07 -23.01
C ILE A 339 31.41 -26.52 -21.81
N VAL A 340 31.55 -27.15 -20.65
CA VAL A 340 30.90 -26.72 -19.40
C VAL A 340 31.35 -25.31 -19.00
N GLU A 341 32.64 -24.97 -19.14
CA GLU A 341 33.15 -23.64 -18.83
C GLU A 341 32.59 -22.59 -19.79
N ARG A 342 32.50 -22.93 -21.08
CA ARG A 342 32.03 -22.03 -22.13
C ARG A 342 30.53 -21.75 -21.99
N ASP A 343 29.72 -22.79 -21.84
CA ASP A 343 28.27 -22.67 -21.66
C ASP A 343 27.95 -21.88 -20.39
N ALA A 344 28.56 -22.22 -19.27
CA ALA A 344 28.36 -21.52 -17.99
C ALA A 344 28.70 -20.03 -18.10
N PHE A 345 29.86 -19.70 -18.69
CA PHE A 345 30.30 -18.31 -18.82
C PHE A 345 29.40 -17.52 -19.78
N TYR A 346 29.05 -18.10 -20.94
CA TYR A 346 28.21 -17.43 -21.92
C TYR A 346 26.78 -17.21 -21.40
N HIS A 347 26.15 -18.23 -20.82
CA HIS A 347 24.78 -18.12 -20.32
C HIS A 347 24.66 -17.18 -19.12
N GLY A 348 25.66 -17.15 -18.22
CA GLY A 348 25.71 -16.13 -17.17
C GLY A 348 25.65 -14.71 -17.75
N GLN A 349 26.45 -14.42 -18.78
CA GLN A 349 26.43 -13.11 -19.43
C GLN A 349 25.10 -12.83 -20.14
N ALA A 350 24.51 -13.84 -20.79
CA ALA A 350 23.26 -13.71 -21.52
C ALA A 350 22.08 -13.33 -20.60
N VAL A 351 21.99 -13.89 -19.39
CA VAL A 351 20.93 -13.54 -18.43
C VAL A 351 21.11 -12.14 -17.85
N HIS A 352 22.35 -11.72 -17.56
CA HIS A 352 22.64 -10.36 -17.13
C HIS A 352 22.27 -9.33 -18.20
N ASP A 353 22.72 -9.55 -19.45
CA ASP A 353 22.40 -8.69 -20.59
C ASP A 353 20.88 -8.64 -20.85
N PHE A 354 20.16 -9.75 -20.63
CA PHE A 354 18.71 -9.80 -20.75
C PHE A 354 18.02 -8.89 -19.73
N ILE A 355 18.40 -8.98 -18.44
CA ILE A 355 17.83 -8.08 -17.44
C ILE A 355 18.20 -6.63 -17.73
N LYS A 356 19.44 -6.34 -18.15
CA LYS A 356 19.84 -4.98 -18.54
C LYS A 356 19.07 -4.42 -19.73
N MET A 357 18.54 -5.28 -20.59
CA MET A 357 17.69 -4.87 -21.70
C MET A 357 16.30 -4.43 -21.22
N ILE A 358 15.70 -5.13 -20.26
CA ILE A 358 14.34 -4.82 -19.77
C ILE A 358 14.34 -3.85 -18.58
N ASP A 359 15.41 -3.79 -17.80
CA ASP A 359 15.63 -2.90 -16.66
C ASP A 359 17.09 -2.39 -16.66
N PRO A 360 17.41 -1.38 -17.48
CA PRO A 360 18.76 -0.83 -17.57
C PRO A 360 19.25 -0.16 -16.27
N GLY A 361 18.33 0.20 -15.38
CA GLY A 361 18.60 0.92 -14.13
C GLY A 361 19.04 0.02 -12.97
N LEU A 362 18.76 -1.27 -13.03
CA LEU A 362 19.10 -2.22 -11.97
C LEU A 362 20.61 -2.42 -11.82
N THR A 363 21.20 -1.99 -10.70
CA THR A 363 22.66 -2.12 -10.47
C THR A 363 23.06 -3.17 -9.43
N VAL A 364 22.10 -3.75 -8.71
CA VAL A 364 22.37 -4.72 -7.61
C VAL A 364 23.06 -6.00 -8.10
N MET A 365 22.91 -6.33 -9.40
CA MET A 365 23.57 -7.45 -10.06
C MET A 365 24.88 -7.05 -10.79
N ASP A 366 25.32 -5.79 -10.72
CA ASP A 366 26.55 -5.30 -11.39
C ASP A 366 27.82 -5.58 -10.56
N PHE A 367 28.04 -6.85 -10.25
CA PHE A 367 29.26 -7.34 -9.63
C PHE A 367 29.72 -8.63 -10.32
N GLN A 368 30.98 -9.02 -10.09
CA GLN A 368 31.54 -10.25 -10.64
C GLN A 368 31.05 -11.47 -9.83
N MET A 369 29.89 -12.01 -10.19
CA MET A 369 29.31 -13.23 -9.61
C MET A 369 30.16 -14.47 -9.95
N GLN A 370 30.37 -15.34 -8.97
CA GLN A 370 31.11 -16.58 -9.18
C GLN A 370 30.20 -17.68 -9.71
N ILE A 371 30.63 -18.36 -10.77
CA ILE A 371 29.96 -19.53 -11.35
C ILE A 371 30.82 -20.77 -11.03
N ASN A 372 30.38 -21.56 -10.06
CA ASN A 372 31.06 -22.78 -9.65
C ASN A 372 30.56 -23.96 -10.47
N ILE A 373 31.43 -24.57 -11.27
CA ILE A 373 31.12 -25.75 -12.07
C ILE A 373 31.85 -26.98 -11.53
N ASN A 374 31.35 -28.16 -11.91
CA ASN A 374 31.88 -29.45 -11.48
C ASN A 374 31.88 -29.63 -9.95
N VAL A 375 30.95 -28.98 -9.25
CA VAL A 375 30.80 -29.11 -7.80
C VAL A 375 30.43 -30.55 -7.46
N ASP A 376 30.95 -31.06 -6.33
CA ASP A 376 30.69 -32.42 -5.87
C ASP A 376 29.19 -32.64 -5.59
N GLY A 377 28.58 -33.57 -6.33
CA GLY A 377 27.16 -33.89 -6.28
C GLY A 377 26.69 -34.48 -7.61
N SER A 378 25.38 -34.65 -7.79
CA SER A 378 24.77 -35.06 -9.06
C SER A 378 23.34 -34.53 -9.16
N CYS A 379 22.88 -34.22 -10.37
CA CYS A 379 21.48 -33.85 -10.66
C CYS A 379 20.93 -32.65 -9.87
N ASN A 380 21.76 -31.62 -9.61
CA ASN A 380 21.29 -30.41 -8.97
C ASN A 380 22.14 -29.18 -9.33
N ALA A 381 21.54 -28.01 -9.16
CA ALA A 381 22.22 -26.73 -9.09
C ALA A 381 21.59 -25.90 -7.95
N TYR A 382 22.25 -24.82 -7.54
CA TYR A 382 21.71 -23.90 -6.53
C TYR A 382 22.41 -22.54 -6.55
N TYR A 383 21.64 -21.49 -6.25
CA TYR A 383 22.14 -20.21 -5.78
C TYR A 383 22.55 -20.26 -4.30
N GLN A 384 23.67 -19.63 -3.96
CA GLN A 384 24.16 -19.49 -2.58
C GLN A 384 24.15 -18.01 -2.17
N PRO A 385 23.20 -17.58 -1.30
CA PRO A 385 23.11 -16.18 -0.86
C PRO A 385 24.35 -15.68 -0.11
N TRP A 386 25.05 -16.55 0.62
CA TRP A 386 26.17 -16.15 1.49
C TRP A 386 27.36 -15.55 0.72
N ASP A 387 27.75 -16.17 -0.39
CA ASP A 387 28.86 -15.73 -1.22
C ASP A 387 28.42 -15.24 -2.61
N ARG A 388 27.09 -15.18 -2.84
CA ARG A 388 26.46 -14.71 -4.09
C ARG A 388 27.00 -15.47 -5.30
N SER A 389 27.03 -16.80 -5.19
CA SER A 389 27.50 -17.69 -6.25
C SER A 389 26.37 -18.56 -6.78
N ILE A 390 26.50 -18.98 -8.04
CA ILE A 390 25.66 -20.03 -8.63
C ILE A 390 26.50 -21.28 -8.82
N ASN A 391 25.95 -22.43 -8.44
CA ASN A 391 26.70 -23.66 -8.22
C ASN A 391 26.07 -24.80 -9.01
N PHE A 392 26.87 -25.51 -9.80
CA PHE A 392 26.42 -26.56 -10.71
C PHE A 392 27.16 -27.85 -10.46
N TYR A 393 26.42 -28.92 -10.18
CA TYR A 393 27.01 -30.23 -9.99
C TYR A 393 27.57 -30.81 -11.29
N ARG A 394 28.66 -31.57 -11.15
CA ARG A 394 29.24 -32.34 -12.25
C ARG A 394 28.25 -33.36 -12.82
N ALA A 395 28.52 -33.83 -14.04
CA ALA A 395 27.79 -34.92 -14.64
C ALA A 395 27.82 -36.18 -13.74
N GLY A 396 26.67 -36.82 -13.56
CA GLY A 396 26.48 -37.95 -12.64
C GLY A 396 25.01 -38.21 -12.35
N GLY A 397 24.68 -39.40 -11.83
CA GLY A 397 23.30 -39.72 -11.44
C GLY A 397 22.28 -39.75 -12.60
N ASN A 398 22.73 -39.97 -13.83
CA ASN A 398 21.98 -39.84 -15.10
C ASN A 398 21.66 -38.41 -15.55
N CYS A 399 22.28 -37.39 -14.93
CA CYS A 399 22.21 -36.01 -15.41
C CYS A 399 23.53 -35.59 -16.08
N PRO A 400 23.46 -34.74 -17.12
CA PRO A 400 24.65 -34.08 -17.66
C PRO A 400 25.22 -33.10 -16.62
N ASN A 401 26.30 -32.39 -16.96
CA ASN A 401 26.70 -31.28 -16.10
C ASN A 401 25.62 -30.20 -16.17
N ILE A 402 25.10 -29.78 -15.01
CA ILE A 402 23.91 -28.92 -14.96
C ILE A 402 24.19 -27.53 -15.54
N ALA A 403 25.45 -27.08 -15.55
CA ALA A 403 25.83 -25.80 -16.15
C ALA A 403 25.71 -25.76 -17.68
N GLN A 404 25.55 -26.92 -18.35
CA GLN A 404 25.30 -27.01 -19.79
C GLN A 404 23.81 -26.83 -20.15
N ILE A 405 22.93 -26.70 -19.15
CA ILE A 405 21.50 -26.49 -19.34
C ILE A 405 21.21 -25.01 -19.18
N ALA A 406 21.05 -24.30 -20.30
CA ALA A 406 20.97 -22.84 -20.34
C ALA A 406 19.88 -22.27 -19.43
N ASP A 407 18.68 -22.84 -19.48
CA ASP A 407 17.55 -22.36 -18.67
C ASP A 407 17.73 -22.61 -17.16
N VAL A 408 18.53 -23.62 -16.76
CA VAL A 408 18.92 -23.80 -15.35
C VAL A 408 19.92 -22.74 -14.92
N VAL A 409 20.90 -22.39 -15.77
CA VAL A 409 21.83 -21.28 -15.46
C VAL A 409 21.07 -19.97 -15.23
N TYR A 410 20.05 -19.70 -16.06
CA TYR A 410 19.19 -18.53 -15.91
C TYR A 410 18.33 -18.59 -14.65
N HIS A 411 17.78 -19.76 -14.32
CA HIS A 411 16.99 -19.99 -13.11
C HIS A 411 17.82 -19.73 -11.84
N GLU A 412 19.02 -20.31 -11.73
CA GLU A 412 19.88 -20.11 -10.55
C GLU A 412 20.31 -18.65 -10.39
N TRP A 413 20.57 -17.96 -11.51
CA TRP A 413 20.83 -16.53 -11.47
C TRP A 413 19.59 -15.72 -11.07
N GLY A 414 18.39 -16.20 -11.44
CA GLY A 414 17.09 -15.64 -11.06
C GLY A 414 16.88 -15.54 -9.55
N HIS A 415 17.27 -16.56 -8.80
CA HIS A 415 17.25 -16.49 -7.33
C HIS A 415 18.11 -15.35 -6.80
N GLY A 416 19.33 -15.19 -7.34
CA GLY A 416 20.20 -14.07 -6.97
C GLY A 416 19.63 -12.70 -7.33
N LEU A 417 18.95 -12.60 -8.47
CA LEU A 417 18.23 -11.38 -8.87
C LEU A 417 17.13 -11.03 -7.86
N THR A 418 16.24 -11.97 -7.57
CA THR A 418 15.12 -11.75 -6.63
C THR A 418 15.65 -11.39 -5.25
N ASP A 419 16.60 -12.18 -4.72
CA ASP A 419 17.23 -11.98 -3.41
C ASP A 419 17.84 -10.57 -3.28
N LEU A 420 18.74 -10.20 -4.19
CA LEU A 420 19.46 -8.94 -4.09
C LEU A 420 18.60 -7.71 -4.40
N GLN A 421 17.60 -7.83 -5.29
CA GLN A 421 16.64 -6.75 -5.55
C GLN A 421 15.76 -6.48 -4.32
N TYR A 422 15.23 -7.53 -3.67
CA TYR A 422 14.40 -7.39 -2.48
C TYR A 422 15.19 -6.87 -1.26
N GLN A 423 16.43 -7.36 -1.07
CA GLN A 423 17.32 -6.86 -0.01
C GLN A 423 17.61 -5.36 -0.17
N ALA A 424 17.80 -4.87 -1.40
CA ALA A 424 18.02 -3.45 -1.65
C ALA A 424 16.80 -2.58 -1.27
N GLY A 425 15.59 -3.15 -1.29
CA GLY A 425 14.36 -2.54 -0.81
C GLY A 425 14.10 -2.68 0.70
N GLY A 426 14.96 -3.40 1.43
CA GLY A 426 14.76 -3.69 2.85
C GLY A 426 13.77 -4.82 3.14
N SER A 427 13.44 -5.64 2.13
CA SER A 427 12.62 -6.84 2.25
C SER A 427 13.48 -8.11 2.38
N SER A 428 12.97 -9.13 3.06
CA SER A 428 13.63 -10.44 3.19
C SER A 428 13.50 -11.34 1.96
N GLY A 429 12.88 -10.86 0.88
CA GLY A 429 12.50 -11.68 -0.27
C GLY A 429 11.08 -12.24 -0.15
N PRO A 430 10.52 -12.75 -1.25
CA PRO A 430 9.23 -13.42 -1.24
C PRO A 430 9.33 -14.84 -0.68
N ASP A 431 8.19 -15.51 -0.54
CA ASP A 431 8.15 -16.93 -0.19
C ASP A 431 8.84 -17.80 -1.25
N GLY A 432 9.24 -19.01 -0.86
CA GLY A 432 10.01 -19.91 -1.73
C GLY A 432 9.29 -20.29 -3.02
N ALA A 433 7.95 -20.44 -3.02
CA ALA A 433 7.22 -20.77 -4.25
C ALA A 433 7.22 -19.59 -5.23
N THR A 434 7.09 -18.37 -4.71
CA THR A 434 7.20 -17.15 -5.53
C THR A 434 8.59 -17.02 -6.15
N ASP A 435 9.65 -17.23 -5.37
CA ASP A 435 11.03 -17.15 -5.87
C ASP A 435 11.33 -18.22 -6.94
N GLU A 436 10.95 -19.48 -6.69
CA GLU A 436 11.04 -20.57 -7.69
C GLU A 436 10.29 -20.25 -8.98
N GLY A 437 9.06 -19.75 -8.88
CA GLY A 437 8.25 -19.38 -10.03
C GLY A 437 8.86 -18.22 -10.84
N PHE A 438 9.47 -17.24 -10.18
CA PHE A 438 10.17 -16.15 -10.86
C PHE A 438 11.43 -16.64 -11.59
N SER A 439 12.20 -17.52 -10.97
CA SER A 439 13.39 -18.13 -11.57
C SER A 439 13.04 -19.01 -12.78
N ASP A 440 11.97 -19.80 -12.69
CA ASP A 440 11.43 -20.58 -13.81
C ASP A 440 10.98 -19.68 -14.97
N TYR A 441 10.19 -18.63 -14.67
CA TYR A 441 9.72 -17.67 -15.68
C TYR A 441 10.89 -16.98 -16.40
N LEU A 442 11.94 -16.59 -15.68
CA LEU A 442 13.15 -15.98 -16.25
C LEU A 442 13.84 -16.92 -17.25
N GLY A 443 14.06 -18.18 -16.87
CA GLY A 443 14.66 -19.19 -17.75
C GLY A 443 13.85 -19.42 -19.02
N CYS A 444 12.53 -19.52 -18.88
CA CYS A 444 11.59 -19.72 -19.97
C CYS A 444 11.47 -18.51 -20.90
N THR A 445 11.49 -17.27 -20.40
CA THR A 445 11.34 -16.09 -21.27
C THR A 445 12.59 -15.76 -22.08
N ILE A 446 13.78 -16.05 -21.55
CA ILE A 446 15.04 -15.90 -22.29
C ILE A 446 15.13 -16.92 -23.42
N THR A 447 14.77 -18.16 -23.12
CA THR A 447 14.75 -19.25 -24.12
C THR A 447 13.50 -19.24 -25.00
N ASN A 448 12.53 -18.38 -24.69
CA ASN A 448 11.25 -18.21 -25.38
C ASN A 448 10.47 -19.53 -25.53
N GLN A 449 10.38 -20.31 -24.45
CA GLN A 449 9.70 -21.61 -24.41
C GLN A 449 9.30 -21.96 -22.96
N SER A 450 8.28 -22.80 -22.75
CA SER A 450 7.65 -23.00 -21.44
C SER A 450 8.23 -24.15 -20.59
N LEU A 451 9.21 -24.90 -21.09
CA LEU A 451 9.81 -26.05 -20.41
C LEU A 451 11.04 -25.62 -19.62
N VAL A 452 11.14 -26.02 -18.36
CA VAL A 452 12.29 -25.73 -17.49
C VAL A 452 13.20 -26.95 -17.43
N GLY A 453 14.51 -26.75 -17.48
CA GLY A 453 15.49 -27.83 -17.32
C GLY A 453 15.54 -28.75 -18.54
N ARG A 454 15.60 -28.19 -19.76
CA ARG A 454 15.58 -29.03 -20.96
C ARG A 454 16.87 -29.82 -21.11
N GLY A 455 16.74 -31.14 -21.23
CA GLY A 455 17.86 -32.07 -21.28
C GLY A 455 18.34 -32.58 -19.92
N PHE A 456 17.63 -32.29 -18.83
CA PHE A 456 18.09 -32.60 -17.45
C PHE A 456 18.42 -34.07 -17.19
N THR A 457 17.68 -35.02 -17.77
CA THR A 457 17.87 -36.47 -17.59
C THR A 457 18.12 -37.22 -18.90
N GLY A 458 18.26 -36.51 -20.01
CA GLY A 458 18.44 -37.10 -21.34
C GLY A 458 17.94 -36.20 -22.48
N PRO A 459 18.26 -36.53 -23.73
CA PRO A 459 17.73 -35.82 -24.89
C PRO A 459 16.20 -35.77 -24.88
N GLY A 460 15.63 -34.57 -24.99
CA GLY A 460 14.17 -34.34 -25.00
C GLY A 460 13.47 -34.36 -23.63
N SER A 461 14.19 -34.61 -22.52
CA SER A 461 13.61 -34.50 -21.18
C SER A 461 13.44 -33.03 -20.74
N TYR A 462 12.57 -32.76 -19.77
CA TYR A 462 12.50 -31.48 -19.05
C TYR A 462 12.09 -31.74 -17.59
N LEU A 463 12.34 -30.80 -16.68
CA LEU A 463 11.96 -30.91 -15.27
C LEU A 463 10.52 -30.48 -15.03
N ARG A 464 10.14 -29.29 -15.52
CA ARG A 464 8.83 -28.67 -15.29
C ARG A 464 8.33 -28.00 -16.55
N ASN A 465 7.03 -27.73 -16.62
CA ASN A 465 6.41 -26.95 -17.69
C ASN A 465 5.57 -25.84 -17.07
N ILE A 466 5.96 -24.59 -17.28
CA ILE A 466 5.23 -23.44 -16.73
C ILE A 466 3.95 -23.15 -17.51
N HIS A 467 3.75 -23.71 -18.70
CA HIS A 467 2.43 -23.70 -19.35
C HIS A 467 1.58 -24.84 -18.77
N ASN A 468 0.82 -24.52 -17.72
CA ASN A 468 0.05 -25.46 -16.90
C ASN A 468 -1.30 -24.84 -16.48
N THR A 469 -2.11 -25.59 -15.73
CA THR A 469 -3.41 -25.13 -15.23
C THR A 469 -3.49 -25.14 -13.70
N ASN A 470 -2.35 -25.09 -13.01
CA ASN A 470 -2.27 -25.19 -11.54
C ASN A 470 -2.85 -23.92 -10.91
N ARG A 471 -3.59 -24.06 -9.81
CA ARG A 471 -4.34 -22.98 -9.17
C ARG A 471 -4.00 -22.83 -7.69
N TYR A 472 -4.00 -21.60 -7.21
CA TYR A 472 -3.95 -21.29 -5.79
C TYR A 472 -5.37 -21.12 -5.21
N PRO A 473 -5.67 -21.68 -4.01
CA PRO A 473 -4.86 -22.62 -3.24
C PRO A 473 -5.08 -24.09 -3.62
N ASP A 474 -5.90 -24.40 -4.63
CA ASP A 474 -6.38 -25.76 -4.93
C ASP A 474 -5.25 -26.79 -5.17
N ASP A 475 -4.18 -26.37 -5.86
CA ASP A 475 -3.02 -27.20 -6.20
C ASP A 475 -1.80 -26.92 -5.31
N TRP A 476 -1.97 -26.19 -4.22
CA TRP A 476 -0.89 -25.87 -3.27
C TRP A 476 -0.58 -27.08 -2.37
N ILE A 477 0.66 -27.57 -2.41
CA ILE A 477 1.09 -28.77 -1.66
C ILE A 477 2.19 -28.50 -0.62
N GLY A 478 2.68 -27.27 -0.52
CA GLY A 478 3.74 -26.87 0.42
C GLY A 478 5.16 -27.24 -0.05
N GLU A 479 5.35 -27.40 -1.35
CA GLU A 479 6.64 -27.71 -1.98
C GLU A 479 6.94 -26.61 -3.01
N SER A 480 7.99 -25.83 -2.77
CA SER A 480 8.24 -24.58 -3.49
C SER A 480 8.38 -24.74 -5.00
N HIS A 481 9.02 -25.80 -5.49
CA HIS A 481 9.20 -26.00 -6.93
C HIS A 481 7.88 -26.37 -7.62
N HIS A 482 7.01 -27.12 -6.95
CA HIS A 482 5.67 -27.44 -7.44
C HIS A 482 4.73 -26.23 -7.36
N ASP A 483 4.70 -25.56 -6.22
CA ASP A 483 3.79 -24.46 -5.96
C ASP A 483 4.16 -23.22 -6.80
N GLY A 484 5.45 -23.02 -7.09
CA GLY A 484 5.94 -21.97 -8.01
C GLY A 484 5.44 -22.12 -9.45
N LEU A 485 4.94 -23.30 -9.85
CA LEU A 485 4.31 -23.49 -11.15
C LEU A 485 3.02 -22.68 -11.32
N ILE A 486 2.35 -22.32 -10.22
CA ILE A 486 1.12 -21.53 -10.24
C ILE A 486 1.44 -20.11 -10.74
N ILE A 487 2.41 -19.42 -10.12
CA ILE A 487 2.72 -18.03 -10.49
C ILE A 487 3.50 -17.93 -11.79
N SER A 488 4.41 -18.87 -12.07
CA SER A 488 5.09 -18.93 -13.36
C SER A 488 4.12 -19.26 -14.50
N GLY A 489 3.08 -20.06 -14.24
CA GLY A 489 1.97 -20.29 -15.17
C GLY A 489 1.15 -19.04 -15.43
N ALA A 490 0.76 -18.31 -14.38
CA ALA A 490 0.03 -17.05 -14.54
C ALA A 490 0.81 -16.03 -15.39
N LEU A 491 2.12 -15.92 -15.15
CA LEU A 491 3.01 -15.07 -15.95
C LEU A 491 3.14 -15.54 -17.40
N TRP A 492 3.25 -16.86 -17.63
CA TRP A 492 3.35 -17.42 -18.97
C TRP A 492 2.06 -17.24 -19.77
N ASP A 493 0.91 -17.48 -19.16
CA ASP A 493 -0.40 -17.26 -19.78
C ASP A 493 -0.64 -15.79 -20.08
N LEU A 494 -0.22 -14.87 -19.20
CA LEU A 494 -0.25 -13.43 -19.48
C LEU A 494 0.64 -13.08 -20.68
N ARG A 495 1.84 -13.67 -20.76
CA ARG A 495 2.77 -13.50 -21.89
C ARG A 495 2.17 -14.01 -23.21
N LEU A 496 1.39 -15.09 -23.17
CA LEU A 496 0.64 -15.60 -24.34
C LEU A 496 -0.57 -14.72 -24.68
N ALA A 497 -1.30 -14.22 -23.68
CA ALA A 497 -2.41 -13.29 -23.87
C ALA A 497 -1.96 -11.96 -24.50
N LEU A 498 -0.71 -11.56 -24.26
CA LEU A 498 -0.05 -10.39 -24.82
C LEU A 498 1.07 -10.77 -25.81
N ALA A 499 0.83 -11.79 -26.65
CA ALA A 499 1.82 -12.33 -27.59
C ALA A 499 2.30 -11.32 -28.67
N ASP A 500 1.59 -10.21 -28.89
CA ASP A 500 2.06 -9.10 -29.74
C ASP A 500 3.17 -8.27 -29.05
N ARG A 501 3.30 -8.38 -27.73
CA ARG A 501 4.23 -7.62 -26.88
C ARG A 501 4.81 -8.45 -25.71
N PRO A 502 5.37 -9.65 -25.92
CA PRO A 502 5.83 -10.51 -24.83
C PRO A 502 6.91 -9.84 -23.95
N ARG A 503 7.74 -8.97 -24.54
CA ARG A 503 8.75 -8.19 -23.80
C ARG A 503 8.15 -7.19 -22.82
N TYR A 504 6.92 -6.72 -23.07
CA TYR A 504 6.21 -5.88 -22.10
C TYR A 504 5.90 -6.67 -20.83
N VAL A 505 5.48 -7.93 -20.93
CA VAL A 505 5.21 -8.79 -19.77
C VAL A 505 6.49 -9.10 -19.00
N ASP A 506 7.61 -9.31 -19.71
CA ASP A 506 8.92 -9.48 -19.08
C ASP A 506 9.33 -8.24 -18.28
N THR A 507 9.16 -7.04 -18.86
CA THR A 507 9.39 -5.76 -18.17
C THR A 507 8.43 -5.59 -16.99
N LEU A 508 7.15 -5.92 -17.17
CA LEU A 508 6.14 -5.82 -16.12
C LEU A 508 6.53 -6.70 -14.93
N TRP A 509 6.83 -7.98 -15.15
CA TRP A 509 7.34 -8.90 -14.13
C TRP A 509 8.58 -8.36 -13.40
N GLN A 510 9.55 -7.83 -14.14
CA GLN A 510 10.79 -7.30 -13.55
C GLN A 510 10.54 -6.06 -12.69
N TYR A 511 9.72 -5.11 -13.16
CA TYR A 511 9.44 -3.87 -12.46
C TYR A 511 8.48 -4.05 -11.28
N SER A 512 7.54 -5.00 -11.35
CA SER A 512 6.63 -5.28 -10.22
C SER A 512 7.35 -5.74 -8.96
N LYS A 513 8.53 -6.34 -9.09
CA LYS A 513 9.38 -6.69 -7.94
C LYS A 513 9.87 -5.47 -7.14
N TYR A 514 9.79 -4.25 -7.66
CA TYR A 514 10.05 -3.02 -6.88
C TYR A 514 8.96 -2.70 -5.85
N GLY A 515 7.78 -3.33 -5.94
CA GLY A 515 6.77 -3.29 -4.87
C GLY A 515 7.12 -4.16 -3.67
N TYR A 516 8.07 -5.09 -3.84
CA TYR A 516 8.56 -6.01 -2.80
C TYR A 516 7.49 -6.93 -2.22
N GLY A 517 6.41 -7.22 -2.97
CA GLY A 517 5.40 -8.20 -2.59
C GLY A 517 6.00 -9.56 -2.26
N THR A 518 5.62 -10.12 -1.12
CA THR A 518 6.25 -11.32 -0.54
C THR A 518 5.52 -12.62 -0.84
N ASP A 519 4.36 -12.56 -1.48
CA ASP A 519 3.53 -13.70 -1.86
C ASP A 519 2.83 -13.46 -3.20
N PHE A 520 2.13 -14.47 -3.72
CA PHE A 520 1.42 -14.40 -5.00
C PHE A 520 0.43 -13.23 -5.08
N THR A 521 -0.30 -12.97 -3.99
CA THR A 521 -1.36 -11.95 -3.98
C THR A 521 -0.77 -10.55 -3.92
N ALA A 522 0.28 -10.34 -3.13
CA ALA A 522 1.00 -9.08 -3.07
C ALA A 522 1.63 -8.75 -4.43
N PHE A 523 2.30 -9.72 -5.06
CA PHE A 523 2.88 -9.53 -6.39
C PHE A 523 1.84 -9.22 -7.47
N PHE A 524 0.66 -9.85 -7.39
CA PHE A 524 -0.46 -9.56 -8.29
C PHE A 524 -0.88 -8.07 -8.23
N TYR A 525 -0.98 -7.48 -7.04
CA TYR A 525 -1.31 -6.07 -6.90
C TYR A 525 -0.16 -5.15 -7.33
N ASP A 526 1.09 -5.53 -7.06
CA ASP A 526 2.26 -4.81 -7.57
C ASP A 526 2.29 -4.82 -9.11
N MET A 527 1.84 -5.92 -9.73
CA MET A 527 1.71 -6.04 -11.18
C MET A 527 0.64 -5.10 -11.75
N LEU A 528 -0.53 -5.00 -11.13
CA LEU A 528 -1.53 -4.00 -11.51
C LEU A 528 -0.98 -2.57 -11.35
N ALA A 529 -0.33 -2.27 -10.22
CA ALA A 529 0.24 -0.94 -9.98
C ALA A 529 1.38 -0.59 -10.98
N THR A 530 2.09 -1.59 -11.49
CA THR A 530 3.14 -1.40 -12.50
C THR A 530 2.56 -1.24 -13.91
N ASP A 531 1.42 -1.88 -14.18
CA ASP A 531 0.71 -1.80 -15.47
C ASP A 531 0.02 -0.43 -15.65
N ASP A 532 -0.40 0.20 -14.55
CA ASP A 532 -1.05 1.50 -14.48
C ASP A 532 -0.29 2.62 -15.22
N ASP A 533 -1.03 3.44 -15.99
CA ASP A 533 -0.46 4.46 -16.88
C ASP A 533 -0.71 5.91 -16.44
N ASP A 534 -1.58 6.15 -15.46
CA ASP A 534 -2.00 7.50 -15.04
C ASP A 534 -1.93 7.79 -13.53
N GLY A 535 -1.53 6.81 -12.72
CA GLY A 535 -1.44 6.91 -11.26
C GLY A 535 -2.76 6.69 -10.53
N ASN A 536 -3.80 6.16 -11.18
CA ASN A 536 -5.14 6.00 -10.62
C ASN A 536 -5.75 4.61 -10.87
N ILE A 537 -5.29 3.61 -10.11
CA ILE A 537 -5.78 2.22 -10.17
C ILE A 537 -7.32 2.04 -10.09
N GLN A 538 -8.08 3.02 -9.58
CA GLN A 538 -9.54 2.94 -9.50
C GLN A 538 -10.24 3.03 -10.87
N ASN A 539 -9.59 3.59 -11.89
CA ASN A 539 -10.13 3.62 -13.25
C ASN A 539 -9.68 2.43 -14.11
N GLY A 540 -8.96 1.48 -13.52
CA GLY A 540 -8.41 0.30 -14.18
C GLY A 540 -6.95 0.51 -14.59
N THR A 541 -6.38 -0.49 -15.25
CA THR A 541 -5.03 -0.43 -15.83
C THR A 541 -5.09 -0.95 -17.27
N PRO A 542 -4.17 -0.56 -18.17
CA PRO A 542 -4.21 -0.89 -19.60
C PRO A 542 -4.47 -2.36 -19.94
N HIS A 543 -3.93 -3.28 -19.14
CA HIS A 543 -4.06 -4.74 -19.33
C HIS A 543 -4.68 -5.44 -18.11
N ALA A 544 -5.42 -4.70 -17.27
CA ALA A 544 -6.12 -5.23 -16.10
C ALA A 544 -6.90 -6.50 -16.42
N ASN A 545 -7.62 -6.53 -17.55
CA ASN A 545 -8.46 -7.66 -17.94
C ASN A 545 -7.65 -8.95 -18.15
N GLN A 546 -6.52 -8.86 -18.86
CA GLN A 546 -5.62 -10.00 -19.08
C GLN A 546 -4.97 -10.44 -17.77
N ILE A 547 -4.57 -9.49 -16.92
CA ILE A 547 -3.95 -9.77 -15.62
C ILE A 547 -4.96 -10.49 -14.70
N TYR A 548 -6.16 -9.93 -14.48
CA TYR A 548 -7.22 -10.54 -13.68
C TYR A 548 -7.63 -11.93 -14.22
N TYR A 549 -7.69 -12.10 -15.55
CA TYR A 549 -8.07 -13.37 -16.14
C TYR A 549 -6.97 -14.43 -15.96
N CYS A 550 -5.72 -14.13 -16.30
CA CYS A 550 -4.62 -15.10 -16.20
C CYS A 550 -4.33 -15.42 -14.72
N PHE A 551 -4.16 -14.41 -13.86
CA PHE A 551 -3.85 -14.64 -12.46
C PHE A 551 -5.07 -15.19 -11.69
N GLY A 552 -6.21 -14.49 -11.72
CA GLY A 552 -7.38 -14.85 -10.91
C GLY A 552 -8.19 -16.01 -11.49
N ASN A 553 -8.63 -15.90 -12.75
CA ASN A 553 -9.49 -16.93 -13.34
C ASN A 553 -8.76 -18.21 -13.75
N LEU A 554 -7.51 -18.18 -14.22
CA LEU A 554 -6.78 -19.40 -14.63
C LEU A 554 -5.93 -20.00 -13.50
N HIS A 555 -5.34 -19.17 -12.63
CA HIS A 555 -4.40 -19.62 -11.60
C HIS A 555 -4.82 -19.32 -10.15
N GLY A 556 -5.98 -18.72 -9.90
CA GLY A 556 -6.49 -18.48 -8.54
C GLY A 556 -5.71 -17.46 -7.71
N ILE A 557 -4.87 -16.63 -8.33
CA ILE A 557 -4.09 -15.58 -7.69
C ILE A 557 -4.83 -14.24 -7.81
N GLY A 558 -5.18 -13.65 -6.67
CA GLY A 558 -5.97 -12.41 -6.65
C GLY A 558 -7.44 -12.62 -7.07
N PRO A 559 -8.23 -11.54 -7.19
CA PRO A 559 -9.58 -11.64 -7.73
C PRO A 559 -9.54 -12.01 -9.23
N GLY A 560 -10.49 -12.82 -9.69
CA GLY A 560 -10.72 -13.02 -11.13
C GLY A 560 -11.61 -11.92 -11.72
N VAL A 561 -11.66 -11.83 -13.04
CA VAL A 561 -12.70 -11.07 -13.75
C VAL A 561 -14.05 -11.74 -13.48
N GLN A 562 -15.01 -10.97 -12.98
CA GLN A 562 -16.38 -11.42 -12.74
C GLN A 562 -17.38 -10.54 -13.47
N VAL A 563 -18.42 -11.17 -14.01
CA VAL A 563 -19.67 -10.49 -14.35
C VAL A 563 -20.54 -10.53 -13.10
N THR A 564 -20.84 -9.37 -12.54
CA THR A 564 -21.69 -9.26 -11.35
C THR A 564 -23.10 -8.89 -11.79
N VAL A 565 -24.09 -9.70 -11.39
CA VAL A 565 -25.51 -9.42 -11.64
C VAL A 565 -26.18 -9.12 -10.30
N SER A 566 -26.68 -7.90 -10.15
CA SER A 566 -27.44 -7.45 -9.00
C SER A 566 -28.89 -7.21 -9.40
N HIS A 567 -29.83 -7.80 -8.67
CA HIS A 567 -31.26 -7.70 -8.92
C HIS A 567 -32.02 -7.77 -7.59
N ASN A 568 -33.04 -6.94 -7.43
CA ASN A 568 -33.97 -7.01 -6.31
C ASN A 568 -35.06 -8.02 -6.66
N PRO A 569 -35.22 -9.14 -5.94
CA PRO A 569 -36.19 -10.15 -6.28
C PRO A 569 -37.60 -9.58 -6.40
N ILE A 570 -38.29 -9.93 -7.50
CA ILE A 570 -39.73 -9.78 -7.65
C ILE A 570 -40.42 -10.38 -6.42
N VAL A 571 -41.37 -9.64 -5.85
CA VAL A 571 -42.16 -10.05 -4.68
C VAL A 571 -43.45 -10.75 -5.10
N ASP A 572 -44.07 -11.46 -4.16
CA ASP A 572 -45.39 -12.06 -4.37
C ASP A 572 -46.41 -10.99 -4.79
N SER A 573 -47.38 -11.39 -5.63
CA SER A 573 -48.31 -10.45 -6.23
C SER A 573 -49.72 -11.03 -6.37
N GLU A 574 -50.73 -10.20 -6.10
CA GLU A 574 -52.14 -10.51 -6.38
C GLU A 574 -52.56 -10.10 -7.81
N ASP A 575 -51.67 -9.46 -8.59
CA ASP A 575 -51.95 -9.07 -9.97
C ASP A 575 -51.62 -10.22 -10.94
N SER A 576 -52.66 -10.90 -11.42
CA SER A 576 -52.55 -11.97 -12.41
C SER A 576 -52.69 -11.49 -13.86
N LEU A 577 -52.88 -10.19 -14.09
CA LEU A 577 -53.16 -9.61 -15.40
C LEU A 577 -51.95 -8.91 -16.01
N SER A 578 -51.08 -8.33 -15.18
CA SER A 578 -49.88 -7.61 -15.62
C SER A 578 -48.66 -8.53 -15.76
N ALA A 579 -47.70 -8.13 -16.60
CA ALA A 579 -46.38 -8.75 -16.65
C ALA A 579 -45.52 -8.32 -15.45
N PHE A 580 -44.56 -9.15 -15.07
CA PHE A 580 -43.64 -8.89 -13.96
C PHE A 580 -42.27 -8.48 -14.48
N THR A 581 -41.85 -7.26 -14.17
CA THR A 581 -40.57 -6.70 -14.59
C THR A 581 -39.43 -7.15 -13.66
N ALA A 582 -38.32 -7.59 -14.24
CA ALA A 582 -37.07 -7.87 -13.55
C ALA A 582 -35.99 -6.90 -14.03
N ASP A 583 -35.59 -5.96 -13.17
CA ASP A 583 -34.49 -5.04 -13.45
C ASP A 583 -33.20 -5.51 -12.79
N ALA A 584 -32.09 -5.48 -13.54
CA ALA A 584 -30.79 -5.89 -13.04
C ALA A 584 -29.71 -4.86 -13.37
N THR A 585 -28.79 -4.65 -12.41
CA THR A 585 -27.52 -3.99 -12.67
C THR A 585 -26.48 -5.05 -12.98
N VAL A 586 -25.92 -5.01 -14.18
CA VAL A 586 -24.87 -5.92 -14.63
C VAL A 586 -23.57 -5.15 -14.76
N GLN A 587 -22.58 -5.53 -13.96
CA GLN A 587 -21.23 -4.99 -14.02
C GLN A 587 -20.31 -6.02 -14.66
N SER A 588 -19.59 -5.61 -15.70
CA SER A 588 -18.52 -6.38 -16.31
C SER A 588 -17.40 -5.44 -16.69
N LEU A 589 -16.15 -5.90 -16.61
CA LEU A 589 -14.98 -5.19 -17.13
C LEU A 589 -14.90 -5.27 -18.66
N ASN A 590 -15.59 -6.24 -19.28
CA ASN A 590 -15.67 -6.39 -20.72
C ASN A 590 -17.00 -5.85 -21.25
N SER A 591 -17.01 -5.51 -22.54
CA SER A 591 -18.22 -5.07 -23.22
C SER A 591 -19.31 -6.16 -23.20
N MET A 592 -20.54 -5.72 -22.98
CA MET A 592 -21.75 -6.54 -23.08
C MET A 592 -22.38 -6.33 -24.46
N THR A 593 -22.88 -7.39 -25.08
CA THR A 593 -23.58 -7.34 -26.39
C THR A 593 -25.09 -7.50 -26.25
N ASN A 594 -25.89 -7.15 -27.26
CA ASN A 594 -27.31 -7.56 -27.24
C ASN A 594 -27.40 -9.09 -27.20
N GLY A 595 -28.28 -9.63 -26.36
CA GLY A 595 -28.37 -11.06 -26.07
C GLY A 595 -27.47 -11.56 -24.92
N SER A 596 -26.55 -10.73 -24.42
CA SER A 596 -25.60 -11.12 -23.36
C SER A 596 -26.23 -11.27 -21.98
N VAL A 597 -27.42 -10.69 -21.75
CA VAL A 597 -28.15 -10.78 -20.48
C VAL A 597 -29.51 -11.43 -20.72
N THR A 598 -29.77 -12.52 -20.02
CA THR A 598 -30.96 -13.35 -20.18
C THR A 598 -31.66 -13.55 -18.84
N LEU A 599 -32.94 -13.22 -18.78
CA LEU A 599 -33.84 -13.58 -17.70
C LEU A 599 -34.43 -14.96 -18.00
N ARG A 600 -34.25 -15.93 -17.10
CA ARG A 600 -34.77 -17.28 -17.25
C ARG A 600 -35.80 -17.57 -16.17
N TYR A 601 -37.03 -17.97 -16.54
CA TYR A 601 -38.09 -18.27 -15.58
C TYR A 601 -38.81 -19.60 -15.88
N SER A 602 -39.40 -20.22 -14.86
CA SER A 602 -40.17 -21.46 -14.93
C SER A 602 -41.37 -21.41 -13.97
N THR A 603 -42.48 -22.03 -14.37
CA THR A 603 -43.73 -22.16 -13.60
C THR A 603 -44.01 -23.61 -13.18
N GLY A 604 -43.00 -24.48 -13.24
CA GLY A 604 -43.14 -25.92 -12.92
C GLY A 604 -42.60 -26.88 -13.99
N GLY A 605 -41.88 -26.38 -15.01
CA GLY A 605 -41.25 -27.16 -16.08
C GLY A 605 -39.88 -26.60 -16.49
N ASP A 606 -39.52 -26.72 -17.78
CA ASP A 606 -38.28 -26.15 -18.32
C ASP A 606 -38.24 -24.61 -18.20
N PHE A 607 -37.04 -24.04 -18.15
CA PHE A 607 -36.87 -22.59 -18.13
C PHE A 607 -37.12 -21.96 -19.50
N HIS A 608 -38.01 -20.97 -19.52
CA HIS A 608 -38.17 -20.03 -20.61
C HIS A 608 -37.09 -18.95 -20.52
N ALA A 609 -36.47 -18.61 -21.65
CA ALA A 609 -35.46 -17.54 -21.73
C ALA A 609 -36.07 -16.28 -22.35
N VAL A 610 -35.82 -15.14 -21.70
CA VAL A 610 -36.20 -13.80 -22.12
C VAL A 610 -34.93 -12.97 -22.24
N GLU A 611 -34.64 -12.46 -23.44
CA GLU A 611 -33.54 -11.53 -23.65
C GLU A 611 -33.84 -10.21 -22.94
N MET A 612 -32.90 -9.73 -22.11
CA MET A 612 -33.04 -8.46 -21.41
C MET A 612 -32.55 -7.29 -22.27
N ILE A 613 -33.19 -6.15 -22.13
CA ILE A 613 -32.90 -4.91 -22.87
C ILE A 613 -32.02 -4.00 -22.00
N ASN A 614 -30.92 -3.50 -22.56
CA ASN A 614 -30.11 -2.48 -21.88
C ASN A 614 -30.83 -1.12 -21.90
N LEU A 615 -31.15 -0.59 -20.73
CA LEU A 615 -31.81 0.72 -20.57
C LEU A 615 -30.80 1.88 -20.58
N SER A 616 -29.69 1.72 -19.84
CA SER A 616 -28.58 2.67 -19.82
C SER A 616 -27.41 2.12 -19.01
N GLY A 617 -26.17 2.27 -19.51
CA GLY A 617 -24.97 1.84 -18.80
C GLY A 617 -25.07 0.37 -18.38
N ASN A 618 -25.08 0.15 -17.07
CA ASN A 618 -25.13 -1.18 -16.46
C ASN A 618 -26.56 -1.65 -16.15
N LEU A 619 -27.62 -0.90 -16.48
CA LEU A 619 -29.01 -1.25 -16.15
C LEU A 619 -29.69 -2.01 -17.29
N TRP A 620 -30.25 -3.16 -16.96
CA TRP A 620 -30.95 -4.08 -17.88
C TRP A 620 -32.35 -4.39 -17.35
N THR A 621 -33.30 -4.60 -18.25
CA THR A 621 -34.69 -4.94 -17.90
C THR A 621 -35.22 -6.09 -18.74
N GLY A 622 -36.08 -6.93 -18.16
CA GLY A 622 -36.79 -8.02 -18.84
C GLY A 622 -38.13 -8.30 -18.17
N GLU A 623 -39.07 -8.89 -18.90
CA GLU A 623 -40.42 -9.14 -18.40
C GLU A 623 -40.77 -10.62 -18.41
N ILE A 624 -41.33 -11.10 -17.29
CA ILE A 624 -42.03 -12.37 -17.19
C ILE A 624 -43.50 -12.11 -17.52
N PRO A 625 -44.10 -12.78 -18.52
CA PRO A 625 -45.52 -12.61 -18.85
C PRO A 625 -46.43 -12.86 -17.64
N ASN A 626 -47.64 -12.31 -17.69
CA ASN A 626 -48.64 -12.49 -16.66
C ASN A 626 -48.87 -13.98 -16.33
N GLN A 627 -49.14 -14.27 -15.05
CA GLN A 627 -49.31 -15.64 -14.57
C GLN A 627 -50.67 -15.80 -13.87
N PRO A 628 -51.33 -16.95 -14.03
CA PRO A 628 -52.61 -17.19 -13.36
C PRO A 628 -52.41 -17.31 -11.84
N PHE A 629 -53.48 -16.99 -11.10
CA PHE A 629 -53.56 -17.23 -9.65
C PHE A 629 -53.18 -18.67 -9.30
N GLY A 630 -52.38 -18.85 -8.25
CA GLY A 630 -51.88 -20.15 -7.78
C GLY A 630 -50.52 -20.54 -8.36
N THR A 631 -49.87 -19.67 -9.13
CA THR A 631 -48.60 -19.99 -9.80
C THR A 631 -47.40 -19.59 -8.95
N THR A 632 -46.49 -20.52 -8.71
CA THR A 632 -45.15 -20.21 -8.20
C THR A 632 -44.19 -20.08 -9.39
N VAL A 633 -43.59 -18.91 -9.54
CA VAL A 633 -42.59 -18.62 -10.57
C VAL A 633 -41.20 -18.69 -9.96
N ARG A 634 -40.31 -19.50 -10.54
CA ARG A 634 -38.88 -19.54 -10.19
C ARG A 634 -38.07 -18.96 -11.33
N TYR A 635 -37.10 -18.11 -11.04
CA TYR A 635 -36.33 -17.45 -12.09
C TYR A 635 -34.91 -17.09 -11.63
N TYR A 636 -34.06 -16.77 -12.61
CA TYR A 636 -32.74 -16.21 -12.39
C TYR A 636 -32.34 -15.35 -13.59
N ILE A 637 -31.37 -14.47 -13.39
CA ILE A 637 -30.78 -13.64 -14.44
C ILE A 637 -29.36 -14.14 -14.68
N GLU A 638 -29.00 -14.29 -15.94
CA GLU A 638 -27.70 -14.73 -16.41
C GLU A 638 -27.10 -13.64 -17.30
N ALA A 639 -25.83 -13.29 -17.06
CA ALA A 639 -25.09 -12.36 -17.90
C ALA A 639 -23.79 -13.02 -18.34
N ILE A 640 -23.46 -12.93 -19.63
CA ILE A 640 -22.25 -13.49 -20.23
C ILE A 640 -21.57 -12.39 -21.02
N ASP A 641 -20.34 -12.01 -20.66
CA ASP A 641 -19.62 -10.98 -21.41
C ASP A 641 -19.02 -11.49 -22.73
N ASN A 642 -18.40 -10.60 -23.50
CA ASN A 642 -17.83 -10.94 -24.81
C ASN A 642 -16.63 -11.91 -24.76
N LEU A 643 -16.07 -12.22 -23.59
CA LEU A 643 -15.04 -13.23 -23.39
C LEU A 643 -15.60 -14.56 -22.85
N GLY A 644 -16.92 -14.64 -22.63
CA GLY A 644 -17.60 -15.83 -22.13
C GLY A 644 -17.63 -15.93 -20.60
N LEU A 645 -17.25 -14.87 -19.88
CA LEU A 645 -17.34 -14.86 -18.42
C LEU A 645 -18.78 -14.68 -17.98
N ARG A 646 -19.20 -15.46 -16.98
CA ARG A 646 -20.60 -15.63 -16.60
C ARG A 646 -20.87 -15.09 -15.19
N GLY A 647 -21.97 -14.37 -15.05
CA GLY A 647 -22.55 -13.90 -13.80
C GLY A 647 -24.01 -14.32 -13.68
N THR A 648 -24.47 -14.59 -12.46
CA THR A 648 -25.88 -14.95 -12.22
C THR A 648 -26.46 -14.24 -11.00
N ASN A 649 -27.77 -13.96 -11.04
CA ASN A 649 -28.55 -13.58 -9.87
C ASN A 649 -29.78 -14.51 -9.74
N PRO A 650 -29.93 -15.22 -8.60
CA PRO A 650 -28.99 -15.25 -7.48
C PRO A 650 -27.68 -15.98 -7.86
N PRO A 651 -26.56 -15.74 -7.17
CA PRO A 651 -25.31 -16.43 -7.44
C PRO A 651 -25.47 -17.96 -7.35
N GLY A 652 -24.90 -18.68 -8.32
CA GLY A 652 -24.98 -20.15 -8.39
C GLY A 652 -26.17 -20.70 -9.17
N ALA A 653 -26.93 -19.87 -9.88
CA ALA A 653 -28.00 -20.35 -10.75
C ALA A 653 -27.46 -21.27 -11.90
N PRO A 654 -28.16 -22.36 -12.25
CA PRO A 654 -29.56 -22.67 -11.90
C PRO A 654 -29.79 -23.41 -10.58
N ASP A 655 -28.77 -23.73 -9.79
CA ASP A 655 -28.94 -24.46 -8.52
C ASP A 655 -29.55 -23.57 -7.41
N SER A 656 -29.42 -22.24 -7.57
CA SER A 656 -30.06 -21.22 -6.75
C SER A 656 -30.99 -20.37 -7.61
N LEU A 657 -32.22 -20.12 -7.15
CA LEU A 657 -33.27 -19.45 -7.90
C LEU A 657 -33.99 -18.41 -7.04
N ASN A 658 -34.32 -17.26 -7.63
CA ASN A 658 -35.31 -16.35 -7.09
C ASN A 658 -36.70 -16.97 -7.27
N GLN A 659 -37.65 -16.63 -6.39
CA GLN A 659 -39.01 -17.14 -6.46
C GLN A 659 -40.02 -16.08 -6.01
N PHE A 660 -41.16 -16.03 -6.69
CA PHE A 660 -42.36 -15.33 -6.22
C PHE A 660 -43.63 -16.15 -6.53
N TYR A 661 -44.71 -15.83 -5.82
CA TYR A 661 -46.01 -16.46 -5.93
C TYR A 661 -47.05 -15.44 -6.44
N VAL A 662 -47.84 -15.86 -7.42
CA VAL A 662 -48.98 -15.08 -7.91
C VAL A 662 -50.24 -15.65 -7.29
N GLY A 663 -50.76 -14.98 -6.27
CA GLY A 663 -51.90 -15.45 -5.50
C GLY A 663 -52.28 -14.53 -4.35
N TYR A 664 -53.36 -14.88 -3.63
CA TYR A 664 -53.85 -14.06 -2.51
C TYR A 664 -52.80 -13.91 -1.42
N ASP A 665 -52.71 -12.71 -0.86
CA ASP A 665 -52.00 -12.49 0.37
C ASP A 665 -52.71 -13.18 1.54
N THR A 666 -51.92 -13.83 2.38
CA THR A 666 -52.39 -14.50 3.60
C THR A 666 -51.61 -14.06 4.82
N ILE A 667 -50.67 -13.13 4.66
CA ILE A 667 -49.77 -12.67 5.70
C ILE A 667 -50.39 -11.42 6.31
N ALA A 668 -50.67 -11.49 7.61
CA ALA A 668 -51.18 -10.34 8.34
C ALA A 668 -50.09 -9.29 8.62
N PRO A 669 -50.46 -8.00 8.68
CA PRO A 669 -49.51 -6.93 8.97
C PRO A 669 -48.85 -7.08 10.34
N VAL A 670 -47.57 -6.74 10.42
CA VAL A 670 -46.78 -6.80 11.66
C VAL A 670 -46.88 -5.47 12.38
N ILE A 671 -47.28 -5.50 13.66
CA ILE A 671 -47.37 -4.31 14.52
C ILE A 671 -46.28 -4.36 15.59
N ALA A 672 -45.47 -3.31 15.69
CA ALA A 672 -44.39 -3.15 16.64
C ALA A 672 -44.60 -1.91 17.54
N VAL A 673 -44.37 -2.05 18.84
CA VAL A 673 -44.50 -0.93 19.80
C VAL A 673 -43.20 -0.13 19.85
N ASN A 674 -43.31 1.18 19.63
CA ASN A 674 -42.19 2.12 19.71
C ASN A 674 -42.08 2.74 21.11
N ARG A 675 -43.21 3.23 21.64
CA ARG A 675 -43.25 3.94 22.93
C ARG A 675 -44.60 3.78 23.59
N VAL A 676 -44.59 3.44 24.88
CA VAL A 676 -45.80 3.33 25.71
C VAL A 676 -45.52 3.86 27.11
N PRO A 677 -46.55 4.33 27.84
CA PRO A 677 -46.41 4.74 29.23
C PRO A 677 -45.99 3.56 30.13
N VAL A 678 -45.19 3.88 31.14
CA VAL A 678 -44.81 2.95 32.21
C VAL A 678 -45.78 3.08 33.39
N ASN A 679 -45.77 2.08 34.27
CA ASN A 679 -46.55 2.11 35.52
C ASN A 679 -46.38 3.44 36.26
N THR A 680 -47.49 4.00 36.71
CA THR A 680 -47.58 5.37 37.19
C THR A 680 -48.31 5.42 38.52
N ILE A 681 -47.97 6.38 39.37
CA ILE A 681 -48.75 6.69 40.57
C ILE A 681 -49.88 7.70 40.28
N ASP A 682 -49.94 8.25 39.07
CA ASP A 682 -50.98 9.18 38.66
C ASP A 682 -52.32 8.45 38.46
N LEU A 683 -53.32 8.79 39.27
CA LEU A 683 -54.66 8.19 39.22
C LEU A 683 -55.65 8.95 38.33
N PHE A 684 -55.24 10.12 37.81
CA PHE A 684 -56.12 11.07 37.15
C PHE A 684 -55.95 11.07 35.62
N GLY A 685 -54.79 10.64 35.12
CA GLY A 685 -54.46 10.72 33.70
C GLY A 685 -54.31 12.17 33.21
N PRO A 686 -54.31 12.41 31.89
CA PRO A 686 -54.45 11.45 30.79
C PRO A 686 -53.23 10.52 30.64
N TYR A 687 -53.44 9.27 30.18
CA TYR A 687 -52.37 8.26 30.05
C TYR A 687 -51.88 8.14 28.61
N GLY A 688 -50.58 8.36 28.36
CA GLY A 688 -50.00 8.27 27.02
C GLY A 688 -48.61 8.92 26.93
N PRO A 689 -48.04 9.04 25.71
CA PRO A 689 -48.58 8.58 24.43
C PRO A 689 -48.34 7.08 24.16
N PHE A 690 -49.11 6.52 23.22
CA PHE A 690 -48.91 5.17 22.67
C PHE A 690 -48.48 5.29 21.20
N GLU A 691 -47.30 4.80 20.87
CA GLU A 691 -46.69 4.90 19.55
C GLU A 691 -46.32 3.51 19.02
N ILE A 692 -46.71 3.21 17.79
CA ILE A 692 -46.44 1.93 17.10
C ILE A 692 -45.97 2.15 15.67
N ASN A 693 -45.35 1.13 15.09
CA ASN A 693 -45.22 0.94 13.65
C ASN A 693 -46.08 -0.24 13.19
N ALA A 694 -46.69 -0.14 12.02
CA ALA A 694 -47.41 -1.22 11.36
C ALA A 694 -46.87 -1.38 9.94
N ASP A 695 -46.36 -2.56 9.60
CA ASP A 695 -45.68 -2.86 8.34
C ASP A 695 -46.29 -4.09 7.66
N ASP A 696 -46.41 -4.02 6.34
CA ASP A 696 -46.87 -5.12 5.48
C ASP A 696 -46.33 -4.96 4.05
N VAL A 697 -46.16 -6.08 3.34
CA VAL A 697 -45.66 -6.11 1.95
C VAL A 697 -46.62 -5.46 0.95
N HIS A 698 -47.93 -5.52 1.20
CA HIS A 698 -48.96 -4.85 0.38
C HIS A 698 -49.36 -3.48 0.95
N GLY A 699 -48.73 -3.05 2.05
CA GLY A 699 -49.00 -1.79 2.74
C GLY A 699 -50.19 -1.87 3.71
N ILE A 700 -50.33 -0.84 4.56
CA ILE A 700 -51.32 -0.80 5.65
C ILE A 700 -52.52 0.07 5.27
N ASP A 701 -53.73 -0.43 5.54
CA ASP A 701 -54.92 0.41 5.58
C ASP A 701 -54.85 1.30 6.82
N THR A 702 -54.34 2.51 6.61
CA THR A 702 -54.12 3.50 7.68
C THR A 702 -55.38 3.84 8.48
N ALA A 703 -56.59 3.64 7.93
CA ALA A 703 -57.84 3.89 8.63
C ALA A 703 -58.26 2.74 9.57
N SER A 704 -57.59 1.58 9.48
CA SER A 704 -57.90 0.38 10.25
C SER A 704 -57.02 0.19 11.50
N VAL A 705 -56.07 1.10 11.73
CA VAL A 705 -55.14 1.00 12.85
C VAL A 705 -55.79 1.52 14.13
N GLU A 706 -56.00 0.63 15.08
CA GLU A 706 -56.78 0.87 16.29
C GLU A 706 -55.99 0.48 17.55
N PHE A 707 -56.16 1.29 18.60
CA PHE A 707 -55.78 1.01 19.97
C PHE A 707 -57.00 0.55 20.74
N HIS A 708 -56.90 -0.62 21.37
CA HIS A 708 -57.96 -1.20 22.19
C HIS A 708 -57.51 -1.21 23.63
N TYR A 709 -58.39 -0.85 24.57
CA TYR A 709 -58.11 -0.98 25.99
C TYR A 709 -59.33 -1.31 26.82
N ARG A 710 -59.08 -1.85 28.02
CA ARG A 710 -60.07 -1.98 29.10
C ARG A 710 -59.40 -1.73 30.44
N ILE A 711 -60.15 -1.23 31.40
CA ILE A 711 -59.68 -1.04 32.78
C ILE A 711 -60.06 -2.28 33.59
N ASN A 712 -59.07 -2.97 34.16
CA ASN A 712 -59.22 -4.26 34.84
C ASN A 712 -60.00 -5.25 33.94
N ASP A 713 -61.08 -5.83 34.46
CA ASP A 713 -61.99 -6.72 33.74
C ASP A 713 -63.22 -5.98 33.16
N GLY A 714 -63.11 -4.66 32.97
CA GLY A 714 -64.17 -3.80 32.45
C GLY A 714 -64.41 -3.92 30.94
N VAL A 715 -65.23 -3.00 30.42
CA VAL A 715 -65.62 -2.95 28.99
C VAL A 715 -64.44 -2.51 28.13
N GLU A 716 -64.30 -3.16 26.98
CA GLU A 716 -63.32 -2.82 25.93
C GLU A 716 -63.75 -1.57 25.17
N ILE A 717 -62.80 -0.68 24.94
CA ILE A 717 -62.94 0.56 24.18
C ILE A 717 -61.88 0.57 23.08
N SER A 718 -62.30 0.84 21.85
CA SER A 718 -61.43 0.92 20.67
C SER A 718 -61.33 2.38 20.20
N LEU A 719 -60.11 2.84 19.93
CA LEU A 719 -59.79 4.19 19.50
C LEU A 719 -58.93 4.13 18.23
N ALA A 720 -59.28 4.92 17.22
CA ALA A 720 -58.46 5.03 16.01
C ALA A 720 -57.13 5.73 16.33
N MET A 721 -56.02 5.22 15.80
CA MET A 721 -54.71 5.86 15.95
C MET A 721 -54.43 6.83 14.80
N ARG A 722 -53.79 7.97 15.11
CA ARG A 722 -53.43 8.96 14.10
C ARG A 722 -52.09 8.61 13.46
N ARG A 723 -52.01 8.68 12.14
CA ARG A 723 -50.74 8.49 11.41
C ARG A 723 -49.76 9.63 11.74
N SER A 724 -48.54 9.27 12.13
CA SER A 724 -47.42 10.19 12.43
C SER A 724 -46.23 10.06 11.47
N GLY A 725 -46.15 8.96 10.70
CA GLY A 725 -45.10 8.71 9.70
C GLY A 725 -45.58 7.79 8.57
N ALA A 726 -44.67 7.30 7.73
CA ALA A 726 -45.02 6.39 6.63
C ALA A 726 -45.77 5.16 7.17
N ASN A 727 -45.19 4.48 8.15
CA ASN A 727 -45.75 3.29 8.80
C ASN A 727 -45.95 3.48 10.31
N SER A 728 -45.86 4.72 10.81
CA SER A 728 -45.92 5.05 12.24
C SER A 728 -47.26 5.66 12.64
N PHE A 729 -47.77 5.27 13.80
CA PHE A 729 -49.06 5.68 14.34
C PHE A 729 -48.95 6.06 15.82
N ILE A 730 -49.72 7.06 16.24
CA ILE A 730 -49.73 7.59 17.60
C ILE A 730 -51.17 7.79 18.12
N LEU A 731 -51.39 7.40 19.37
CA LEU A 731 -52.50 7.87 20.19
C LEU A 731 -51.92 8.75 21.31
N ASP A 732 -52.27 10.02 21.32
CA ASP A 732 -51.65 11.02 22.22
C ASP A 732 -51.94 10.69 23.69
N SER A 733 -53.17 10.27 24.02
CA SER A 733 -53.52 9.78 25.35
C SER A 733 -54.86 9.05 25.44
N VAL A 734 -55.11 8.43 26.59
CA VAL A 734 -56.36 7.82 27.03
C VAL A 734 -56.84 8.50 28.31
N GLU A 735 -58.12 8.89 28.34
CA GLU A 735 -58.77 9.52 29.50
C GLU A 735 -59.89 8.63 30.03
N PRO A 736 -59.68 7.92 31.16
CA PRO A 736 -60.76 7.20 31.81
C PRO A 736 -61.90 8.11 32.25
N ALA A 737 -63.13 7.63 32.15
CA ALA A 737 -64.33 8.39 32.53
C ALA A 737 -64.40 8.67 34.05
N GLN A 738 -63.62 7.95 34.86
CA GLN A 738 -63.53 8.11 36.31
C GLN A 738 -62.07 7.96 36.75
N GLN A 739 -61.74 8.58 37.88
CA GLN A 739 -60.43 8.42 38.53
C GLN A 739 -60.17 6.94 38.85
N LEU A 740 -58.94 6.49 38.60
CA LEU A 740 -58.51 5.12 38.90
C LEU A 740 -58.05 4.99 40.36
N ASN A 741 -57.93 3.77 40.85
CA ASN A 741 -57.40 3.44 42.17
C ASN A 741 -56.03 2.79 42.05
N THR A 742 -55.20 2.90 43.09
CA THR A 742 -53.95 2.12 43.18
C THR A 742 -54.29 0.62 43.11
N GLY A 743 -53.62 -0.09 42.21
CA GLY A 743 -53.90 -1.49 41.87
C GLY A 743 -54.69 -1.67 40.58
N ASP A 744 -55.39 -0.64 40.09
CA ASP A 744 -56.09 -0.71 38.80
C ASP A 744 -55.08 -0.84 37.65
N THR A 745 -55.47 -1.55 36.59
CA THR A 745 -54.63 -1.78 35.41
C THR A 745 -55.39 -1.47 34.13
N ILE A 746 -54.79 -0.68 33.25
CA ILE A 746 -55.25 -0.50 31.86
C ILE A 746 -54.63 -1.62 31.02
N HIS A 747 -55.44 -2.57 30.60
CA HIS A 747 -55.05 -3.62 29.65
C HIS A 747 -55.28 -3.13 28.23
N TYR A 748 -54.25 -3.15 27.36
CA TYR A 748 -54.36 -2.60 26.00
C TYR A 748 -53.64 -3.42 24.92
N TRP A 749 -54.07 -3.30 23.67
CA TRP A 749 -53.46 -3.92 22.49
C TRP A 749 -53.76 -3.10 21.23
N PHE A 750 -53.14 -3.47 20.12
CA PHE A 750 -53.21 -2.77 18.85
C PHE A 750 -53.68 -3.71 17.74
N THR A 751 -54.41 -3.21 16.76
CA THR A 751 -54.76 -3.94 15.55
C THR A 751 -54.59 -3.07 14.30
N GLY A 752 -54.44 -3.70 13.13
CA GLY A 752 -54.38 -3.02 11.84
C GLY A 752 -54.59 -4.02 10.70
N ARG A 753 -55.12 -3.57 9.57
CA ARG A 753 -55.30 -4.38 8.36
C ARG A 753 -54.36 -3.93 7.25
N ASP A 754 -53.94 -4.86 6.42
CA ASP A 754 -53.21 -4.54 5.19
C ASP A 754 -54.16 -4.01 4.09
N LEU A 755 -53.57 -3.66 2.94
CA LEU A 755 -54.25 -3.23 1.72
C LEU A 755 -54.43 -4.35 0.69
N ALA A 756 -54.15 -5.61 1.04
CA ALA A 756 -54.37 -6.74 0.13
C ALA A 756 -55.86 -6.87 -0.24
N PHE A 757 -56.13 -7.53 -1.37
CA PHE A 757 -57.49 -7.77 -1.85
C PHE A 757 -58.33 -8.50 -0.80
N ASN A 758 -57.73 -9.49 -0.13
CA ASN A 758 -58.29 -10.17 1.04
C ASN A 758 -57.65 -9.66 2.33
N ARG A 759 -57.99 -8.43 2.72
CA ARG A 759 -57.42 -7.73 3.90
C ARG A 759 -57.23 -8.63 5.13
N ASN A 760 -55.99 -8.89 5.52
CA ASN A 760 -55.67 -9.64 6.73
C ASN A 760 -55.58 -8.69 7.94
N LEU A 761 -55.75 -9.21 9.16
CA LEU A 761 -55.77 -8.41 10.41
C LEU A 761 -54.56 -8.76 11.27
N GLY A 762 -53.65 -7.81 11.42
CA GLY A 762 -52.54 -7.86 12.37
C GLY A 762 -52.96 -7.39 13.76
N ARG A 763 -52.29 -7.94 14.78
CA ARG A 763 -52.54 -7.63 16.20
C ARG A 763 -51.24 -7.68 17.01
N TYR A 764 -51.06 -6.71 17.92
CA TYR A 764 -49.99 -6.75 18.93
C TYR A 764 -50.49 -6.45 20.34
N PRO A 765 -50.15 -7.26 21.36
CA PRO A 765 -49.53 -8.57 21.22
C PRO A 765 -50.48 -9.55 20.51
N ILE A 766 -49.94 -10.56 19.83
CA ILE A 766 -50.70 -11.55 19.04
C ILE A 766 -51.81 -12.20 19.91
N ILE A 767 -51.52 -12.42 21.19
CA ILE A 767 -52.47 -12.92 22.19
C ILE A 767 -52.38 -12.05 23.45
N GLY A 768 -53.53 -11.76 24.06
CA GLY A 768 -53.63 -11.03 25.32
C GLY A 768 -53.54 -9.51 25.13
N ALA A 769 -53.00 -8.85 26.15
CA ALA A 769 -52.89 -7.40 26.25
C ALA A 769 -51.62 -7.02 27.00
N LEU A 770 -51.06 -5.85 26.67
CA LEU A 770 -50.11 -5.12 27.51
C LEU A 770 -50.85 -4.52 28.71
N ALA A 771 -50.10 -4.06 29.71
CA ALA A 771 -50.66 -3.54 30.96
C ALA A 771 -49.93 -2.26 31.38
N LEU A 772 -50.71 -1.23 31.74
CA LEU A 772 -50.28 -0.04 32.46
C LEU A 772 -50.94 -0.06 33.84
N ALA A 773 -50.16 -0.29 34.89
CA ALA A 773 -50.68 -0.39 36.26
C ALA A 773 -50.59 0.95 37.02
N MET A 774 -51.64 1.24 37.77
CA MET A 774 -51.68 2.31 38.77
C MET A 774 -50.94 1.81 40.02
N ALA A 775 -49.65 2.11 40.10
CA ALA A 775 -48.74 1.50 41.07
C ALA A 775 -48.67 2.30 42.38
N ASP A 776 -48.08 1.67 43.41
CA ASP A 776 -47.71 2.29 44.68
C ASP A 776 -46.32 2.95 44.64
N ARG A 777 -45.61 2.81 43.52
CA ARG A 777 -44.30 3.43 43.27
C ARG A 777 -44.12 3.75 41.79
N GLU A 778 -43.43 4.86 41.53
CA GLU A 778 -43.07 5.30 40.17
C GLU A 778 -41.56 5.58 40.11
N LEU A 779 -40.90 5.05 39.07
CA LEU A 779 -39.54 5.46 38.72
C LEU A 779 -39.64 6.79 37.97
N ILE A 780 -39.16 7.85 38.61
CA ILE A 780 -39.27 9.20 38.05
C ILE A 780 -38.17 9.45 37.03
N ASP A 781 -36.95 9.04 37.36
CA ASP A 781 -35.81 9.09 36.45
C ASP A 781 -34.68 8.18 36.93
N ASN A 782 -34.06 7.47 36.00
CA ASN A 782 -32.77 6.79 36.16
C ASN A 782 -31.63 7.54 35.45
N PHE A 783 -31.92 8.69 34.82
CA PHE A 783 -30.92 9.54 34.16
C PHE A 783 -30.07 8.87 33.07
N ASP A 784 -30.52 7.75 32.47
CA ASP A 784 -29.80 7.04 31.41
C ASP A 784 -29.83 7.77 30.05
N THR A 785 -30.65 8.81 29.91
CA THR A 785 -30.77 9.57 28.66
C THR A 785 -30.23 10.98 28.77
N ASP A 786 -30.82 11.81 29.64
CA ASP A 786 -30.46 13.21 29.85
C ASP A 786 -31.10 13.75 31.14
N ILE A 787 -31.00 15.07 31.38
CA ILE A 787 -31.71 15.78 32.47
C ILE A 787 -32.81 16.70 31.95
N SER A 788 -33.29 16.53 30.70
CA SER A 788 -34.26 17.42 30.05
C SER A 788 -35.59 17.54 30.82
N LYS A 789 -35.93 16.48 31.56
CA LYS A 789 -37.06 16.37 32.48
C LYS A 789 -36.95 17.26 33.73
N TRP A 790 -35.79 17.87 33.97
CA TRP A 790 -35.49 18.63 35.18
C TRP A 790 -35.18 20.09 34.85
N GLU A 791 -35.50 20.97 35.80
CA GLU A 791 -35.23 22.40 35.74
C GLU A 791 -34.08 22.74 36.69
N VAL A 792 -33.04 23.40 36.17
CA VAL A 792 -31.86 23.79 36.93
C VAL A 792 -31.91 25.28 37.26
N VAL A 793 -31.93 25.59 38.56
CA VAL A 793 -31.93 26.96 39.08
C VAL A 793 -30.57 27.24 39.73
N GLY A 794 -29.76 28.03 39.03
CA GLY A 794 -28.38 28.35 39.41
C GLY A 794 -27.34 27.40 38.79
N PRO A 795 -26.05 27.74 38.85
CA PRO A 795 -24.99 26.96 38.21
C PRO A 795 -24.64 25.69 38.99
N GLY A 796 -24.44 24.55 38.32
CA GLY A 796 -23.77 23.40 38.94
C GLY A 796 -24.37 22.05 38.56
N TRP A 797 -25.68 21.94 38.42
CA TRP A 797 -26.28 20.64 38.09
C TRP A 797 -26.07 20.27 36.62
N THR A 798 -25.59 19.05 36.35
CA THR A 798 -25.34 18.55 34.99
C THR A 798 -25.63 17.04 34.88
N TRP A 799 -25.86 16.57 33.66
CA TRP A 799 -25.81 15.16 33.33
C TRP A 799 -24.35 14.67 33.31
N PHE A 800 -24.10 13.46 33.81
CA PHE A 800 -22.76 12.90 33.96
C PHE A 800 -22.74 11.42 33.52
N ASP A 801 -21.86 11.06 32.60
CA ASP A 801 -21.87 9.82 31.81
C ASP A 801 -20.77 8.82 32.19
N ARG A 802 -20.14 8.98 33.36
CA ARG A 802 -18.97 8.17 33.77
C ARG A 802 -19.13 7.29 34.99
N GLN A 803 -20.10 7.52 35.88
CA GLN A 803 -20.15 6.85 37.19
C GLN A 803 -21.54 6.52 37.72
N GLY A 804 -22.55 6.33 36.86
CA GLY A 804 -23.91 5.95 37.26
C GLY A 804 -24.02 4.73 38.17
N TYR A 805 -25.20 4.53 38.76
CA TYR A 805 -25.52 3.37 39.57
C TYR A 805 -26.15 2.29 38.68
N GLN A 806 -25.37 1.25 38.37
CA GLN A 806 -25.77 0.15 37.46
C GLN A 806 -25.91 0.56 35.98
N SER A 807 -25.72 1.84 35.66
CA SER A 807 -25.42 2.36 34.33
C SER A 807 -24.17 3.26 34.39
N ASN A 808 -23.79 3.86 33.27
CA ASN A 808 -22.70 4.86 33.26
C ASN A 808 -23.20 6.27 33.61
N GLN A 809 -24.51 6.51 33.62
CA GLN A 809 -25.10 7.84 33.56
C GLN A 809 -25.82 8.21 34.87
N CYS A 810 -25.71 9.46 35.34
CA CYS A 810 -26.39 9.94 36.53
C CYS A 810 -26.48 11.48 36.56
N LEU A 811 -27.24 12.02 37.51
CA LEU A 811 -27.27 13.46 37.80
C LEU A 811 -26.08 13.85 38.69
N ARG A 812 -25.40 14.95 38.38
CA ARG A 812 -24.28 15.50 39.17
C ARG A 812 -24.54 16.92 39.63
N GLY A 813 -24.19 17.24 40.88
CA GLY A 813 -24.37 18.56 41.50
C GLY A 813 -23.30 19.61 41.17
N ASN A 814 -22.35 19.32 40.29
CA ASN A 814 -21.32 20.25 39.83
C ASN A 814 -20.88 19.92 38.40
N SER A 815 -20.47 20.93 37.63
CA SER A 815 -20.03 20.76 36.24
C SER A 815 -18.53 20.51 36.05
N GLY A 816 -17.70 20.82 37.05
CA GLY A 816 -16.24 20.62 37.02
C GLY A 816 -15.78 19.32 37.71
N ASP A 817 -14.46 19.14 37.89
CA ASP A 817 -13.93 17.97 38.62
C ASP A 817 -14.27 17.99 40.12
N VAL A 818 -14.33 19.20 40.70
CA VAL A 818 -14.82 19.48 42.06
C VAL A 818 -15.92 20.53 42.03
N TYR A 819 -16.69 20.64 43.11
CA TYR A 819 -17.71 21.68 43.24
C TYR A 819 -17.14 23.04 43.65
N SER A 820 -17.90 24.13 43.51
CA SER A 820 -17.49 25.48 43.89
C SER A 820 -17.90 25.83 45.33
N ASN A 821 -17.19 26.76 45.96
CA ASN A 821 -17.60 27.35 47.24
C ASN A 821 -18.78 28.31 47.08
N ASN A 822 -19.54 28.51 48.16
CA ASN A 822 -20.69 29.42 48.25
C ASN A 822 -21.82 29.12 47.27
N MET A 823 -21.99 27.86 46.87
CA MET A 823 -23.10 27.45 46.03
C MET A 823 -24.39 27.39 46.84
N ASN A 824 -25.49 27.73 46.18
CA ASN A 824 -26.85 27.47 46.65
C ASN A 824 -27.72 27.24 45.41
N THR A 825 -27.69 26.01 44.90
CA THR A 825 -28.23 25.68 43.58
C THR A 825 -29.26 24.59 43.70
N LEU A 826 -30.30 24.66 42.88
CA LEU A 826 -31.46 23.78 42.94
C LEU A 826 -31.64 23.09 41.59
N ILE A 827 -32.00 21.83 41.61
CA ILE A 827 -32.59 21.14 40.47
C ILE A 827 -33.89 20.49 40.90
N TYR A 828 -34.96 20.60 40.11
CA TYR A 828 -36.24 19.98 40.44
C TYR A 828 -36.93 19.40 39.22
N ARG A 829 -37.82 18.42 39.43
CA ARG A 829 -38.55 17.77 38.34
C ARG A 829 -39.57 18.75 37.75
N LYS A 830 -39.55 18.95 36.42
CA LYS A 830 -40.49 19.85 35.73
C LYS A 830 -41.96 19.41 35.86
N LYS A 831 -42.21 18.09 35.82
CA LYS A 831 -43.53 17.49 36.04
C LYS A 831 -43.84 17.53 37.54
N TRP A 832 -44.98 18.13 37.90
CA TRP A 832 -45.54 18.04 39.26
C TRP A 832 -46.39 16.77 39.43
N TYR A 833 -46.62 16.40 40.68
CA TYR A 833 -47.45 15.25 41.05
C TYR A 833 -48.65 15.70 41.86
N ASN A 834 -49.82 15.13 41.56
CA ASN A 834 -51.00 15.26 42.41
C ASN A 834 -50.94 14.19 43.50
N LEU A 835 -50.61 14.60 44.72
CA LEU A 835 -50.47 13.73 45.89
C LEU A 835 -51.68 13.79 46.83
N THR A 836 -52.75 14.45 46.40
CA THR A 836 -54.02 14.57 47.13
C THR A 836 -54.61 13.22 47.59
N PRO A 837 -54.57 12.14 46.79
CA PRO A 837 -55.16 10.85 47.19
C PRO A 837 -54.39 10.09 48.28
N TYR A 838 -53.16 10.51 48.59
CA TYR A 838 -52.24 9.73 49.42
C TYR A 838 -52.08 10.34 50.80
N ASN A 839 -51.73 9.53 51.79
CA ASN A 839 -51.50 9.99 53.17
C ASN A 839 -50.06 9.77 53.64
N HIS A 840 -49.31 8.87 53.00
CA HIS A 840 -47.92 8.63 53.32
C HIS A 840 -47.12 8.48 52.04
N VAL A 841 -46.10 9.34 51.91
CA VAL A 841 -45.34 9.53 50.67
C VAL A 841 -43.87 9.71 51.02
N TRP A 842 -43.00 9.06 50.26
CA TRP A 842 -41.56 9.24 50.38
C TRP A 842 -40.90 9.31 49.00
N ILE A 843 -39.79 10.03 48.94
CA ILE A 843 -38.87 9.99 47.81
C ILE A 843 -37.68 9.11 48.17
N SER A 844 -37.23 8.29 47.22
CA SER A 844 -36.00 7.51 47.38
C SER A 844 -35.12 7.62 46.15
N PHE A 845 -33.80 7.51 46.36
CA PHE A 845 -32.81 7.63 45.29
C PHE A 845 -31.49 7.00 45.73
N LYS A 846 -30.62 6.75 44.76
CA LYS A 846 -29.23 6.38 44.96
C LYS A 846 -28.38 7.64 44.95
N THR A 847 -27.40 7.72 45.84
CA THR A 847 -26.45 8.83 45.87
C THR A 847 -25.04 8.34 46.14
N LYS A 848 -24.06 8.97 45.52
CA LYS A 848 -22.63 8.85 45.82
C LYS A 848 -22.10 10.27 45.98
N HIS A 849 -21.39 10.55 47.07
CA HIS A 849 -20.99 11.93 47.35
C HIS A 849 -19.70 12.00 48.18
N ILE A 850 -18.94 13.07 47.97
CA ILE A 850 -17.82 13.48 48.82
C ILE A 850 -17.94 14.99 49.03
N LEU A 851 -18.51 15.36 50.18
CA LEU A 851 -18.72 16.74 50.62
C LEU A 851 -17.85 17.02 51.85
N VAL A 852 -17.18 18.16 51.88
CA VAL A 852 -16.37 18.57 53.03
C VAL A 852 -17.24 19.05 54.20
N SER A 853 -16.65 19.18 55.39
CA SER A 853 -17.36 19.60 56.59
C SER A 853 -17.89 21.02 56.44
N GLY A 854 -19.21 21.19 56.47
CA GLY A 854 -19.89 22.47 56.23
C GLY A 854 -20.85 22.43 55.04
N ASP A 855 -20.60 21.51 54.10
CA ASP A 855 -21.37 21.38 52.87
C ASP A 855 -22.43 20.29 52.95
N SER A 856 -23.55 20.49 52.27
CA SER A 856 -24.66 19.52 52.29
C SER A 856 -25.52 19.60 51.03
N CYS A 857 -25.96 18.44 50.57
CA CYS A 857 -27.04 18.34 49.61
C CYS A 857 -28.34 17.96 50.33
N TYR A 858 -29.45 18.53 49.87
CA TYR A 858 -30.76 18.37 50.48
C TYR A 858 -31.76 17.84 49.47
N ALA A 859 -32.58 16.88 49.88
CA ALA A 859 -33.83 16.59 49.19
C ALA A 859 -34.83 17.69 49.56
N VAL A 860 -35.48 18.28 48.55
CA VAL A 860 -36.42 19.39 48.73
C VAL A 860 -37.75 19.13 48.04
N VAL A 861 -38.81 19.72 48.57
CA VAL A 861 -40.19 19.60 48.07
C VAL A 861 -40.90 20.96 48.17
N SER A 862 -41.83 21.23 47.25
CA SER A 862 -42.63 22.46 47.25
C SER A 862 -43.98 22.24 46.55
N ASN A 863 -45.00 23.01 46.92
CA ASN A 863 -46.28 23.09 46.18
C ASN A 863 -46.24 24.13 45.05
N SER A 864 -45.07 24.69 44.75
CA SER A 864 -44.88 25.65 43.67
C SER A 864 -43.51 25.47 43.04
N SER A 865 -43.42 25.57 41.71
CA SER A 865 -42.14 25.56 40.99
C SER A 865 -41.23 26.74 41.35
N SER A 866 -41.80 27.84 41.89
CA SER A 866 -41.05 29.00 42.34
C SER A 866 -40.65 28.96 43.83
N GLY A 867 -41.03 27.91 44.56
CA GLY A 867 -40.85 27.81 46.01
C GLY A 867 -41.95 28.53 46.82
N PRO A 868 -41.82 28.60 48.16
CA PRO A 868 -40.64 28.21 48.94
C PRO A 868 -40.38 26.70 48.95
N TRP A 869 -39.11 26.31 48.98
CA TRP A 869 -38.66 24.92 48.99
C TRP A 869 -38.37 24.45 50.41
N THR A 870 -39.04 23.38 50.83
CA THR A 870 -38.84 22.75 52.15
C THR A 870 -37.81 21.64 52.05
N ARG A 871 -36.78 21.67 52.90
CA ARG A 871 -35.78 20.60 53.01
C ARG A 871 -36.35 19.46 53.84
N ILE A 872 -36.54 18.30 53.21
CA ILE A 872 -37.09 17.08 53.84
C ILE A 872 -35.99 16.08 54.24
N GLY A 873 -34.78 16.28 53.75
CA GLY A 873 -33.64 15.44 54.06
C GLY A 873 -32.33 16.12 53.73
N ALA A 874 -31.27 15.76 54.45
CA ALA A 874 -29.91 16.24 54.21
C ALA A 874 -28.94 15.05 54.14
N PHE A 875 -27.90 15.18 53.31
CA PHE A 875 -26.79 14.24 53.27
C PHE A 875 -25.47 14.96 52.96
N SER A 876 -24.43 14.57 53.70
CA SER A 876 -23.09 15.16 53.69
C SER A 876 -22.01 14.12 53.97
N GLY A 877 -20.75 14.54 54.03
CA GLY A 877 -19.59 13.67 54.23
C GLY A 877 -19.22 12.87 52.98
N ALA A 878 -18.58 11.71 53.17
CA ALA A 878 -18.16 10.82 52.08
C ALA A 878 -18.95 9.51 52.10
N SER A 879 -19.52 9.12 50.96
CA SER A 879 -20.24 7.86 50.78
C SER A 879 -20.07 7.33 49.36
N GLN A 880 -19.83 6.02 49.25
CA GLN A 880 -20.04 5.30 47.98
C GLN A 880 -21.55 5.21 47.69
N TRP A 881 -21.92 4.67 46.53
CA TRP A 881 -23.33 4.50 46.14
C TRP A 881 -24.18 3.89 47.26
N THR A 882 -25.08 4.70 47.81
CA THR A 882 -25.95 4.35 48.92
C THR A 882 -27.39 4.79 48.63
N ALA A 883 -28.36 4.11 49.23
CA ALA A 883 -29.77 4.49 49.10
C ALA A 883 -30.13 5.54 50.15
N LYS A 884 -30.88 6.56 49.74
CA LYS A 884 -31.54 7.53 50.61
C LYS A 884 -33.04 7.46 50.38
N ALA A 885 -33.80 7.59 51.46
CA ALA A 885 -35.24 7.74 51.41
C ALA A 885 -35.64 8.81 52.43
N TYR A 886 -36.48 9.75 52.02
CA TYR A 886 -36.97 10.83 52.86
C TYR A 886 -38.49 10.92 52.75
N GLU A 887 -39.13 10.98 53.91
CA GLU A 887 -40.58 11.15 54.01
C GLU A 887 -40.97 12.58 53.61
N MET A 888 -42.08 12.68 52.89
CA MET A 888 -42.68 13.95 52.48
C MET A 888 -44.21 13.95 52.62
N SER A 889 -44.75 13.14 53.54
CA SER A 889 -46.18 13.01 53.82
C SER A 889 -46.88 14.33 54.19
N GLY A 890 -46.13 15.34 54.66
CA GLY A 890 -46.65 16.70 54.86
C GLY A 890 -47.09 17.41 53.57
N PHE A 891 -46.70 16.87 52.42
CA PHE A 891 -47.08 17.28 51.06
C PHE A 891 -48.02 16.26 50.41
N ALA A 892 -48.75 15.49 51.22
CA ALA A 892 -49.78 14.55 50.80
C ALA A 892 -51.14 14.95 51.38
N GLY A 893 -52.24 14.47 50.79
CA GLY A 893 -53.59 14.82 51.22
C GLY A 893 -54.12 16.13 50.64
N PRO A 894 -55.33 16.57 51.04
CA PRO A 894 -56.03 17.71 50.44
C PRO A 894 -55.20 18.99 50.35
N GLY A 895 -55.12 19.59 49.15
CA GLY A 895 -54.35 20.81 48.87
C GLY A 895 -52.94 20.60 48.30
N ASN A 896 -52.58 19.34 48.01
CA ASN A 896 -51.28 18.95 47.42
C ASN A 896 -51.48 18.34 46.02
N ASP A 897 -52.21 19.04 45.16
CA ASP A 897 -52.48 18.66 43.76
C ASP A 897 -51.35 19.04 42.80
N GLN A 898 -50.40 19.86 43.25
CA GLN A 898 -49.26 20.31 42.46
C GLN A 898 -47.96 20.27 43.28
N VAL A 899 -47.42 19.07 43.51
CA VAL A 899 -46.20 18.88 44.30
C VAL A 899 -44.98 18.69 43.40
N TYR A 900 -43.96 19.50 43.63
CA TYR A 900 -42.64 19.42 43.01
C TYR A 900 -41.61 18.90 44.00
N PHE A 901 -40.64 18.16 43.51
CA PHE A 901 -39.52 17.69 44.30
C PHE A 901 -38.19 17.88 43.55
N GLY A 902 -37.10 17.96 44.30
CA GLY A 902 -35.79 18.22 43.75
C GLY A 902 -34.64 18.04 44.75
N PHE A 903 -33.47 18.53 44.35
CA PHE A 903 -32.25 18.53 45.14
C PHE A 903 -31.66 19.93 45.21
N GLN A 904 -31.33 20.38 46.42
CA GLN A 904 -30.65 21.64 46.66
C GLN A 904 -29.23 21.37 47.16
N PHE A 905 -28.22 21.88 46.48
CA PHE A 905 -26.83 21.74 46.89
C PHE A 905 -26.31 23.08 47.43
N VAL A 906 -25.84 23.05 48.68
CA VAL A 906 -25.34 24.23 49.39
C VAL A 906 -23.94 24.00 49.90
N THR A 907 -23.04 24.93 49.59
CA THR A 907 -21.64 24.89 50.03
C THR A 907 -21.24 26.18 50.74
N ASP A 908 -20.33 26.07 51.70
CA ASP A 908 -19.76 27.22 52.41
C ASP A 908 -18.54 27.80 51.66
N SER A 909 -17.77 28.66 52.33
CA SER A 909 -16.61 29.32 51.73
C SER A 909 -15.32 28.49 51.80
N VAL A 910 -15.34 27.26 52.32
CA VAL A 910 -14.19 26.50 52.80
C VAL A 910 -14.07 25.14 52.09
N ALA A 911 -13.02 25.01 51.26
CA ALA A 911 -12.61 23.78 50.57
C ALA A 911 -13.68 23.14 49.65
N THR A 912 -13.22 22.35 48.69
CA THR A 912 -14.08 21.72 47.69
C THR A 912 -13.79 20.22 47.59
N GLY A 913 -14.76 19.47 47.09
CA GLY A 913 -14.67 18.02 46.93
C GLY A 913 -15.33 17.53 45.64
N PHE A 914 -15.45 16.21 45.49
CA PHE A 914 -15.98 15.57 44.28
C PHE A 914 -17.43 15.97 43.95
N GLY A 915 -18.23 16.28 44.98
CA GLY A 915 -19.63 16.70 44.84
C GLY A 915 -20.61 15.58 45.12
N VAL A 916 -21.79 15.69 44.52
CA VAL A 916 -22.91 14.76 44.68
C VAL A 916 -23.28 14.18 43.33
N LEU A 917 -23.49 12.86 43.30
CA LEU A 917 -24.14 12.12 42.22
C LEU A 917 -25.46 11.58 42.73
N VAL A 918 -26.53 11.66 41.92
CA VAL A 918 -27.86 11.14 42.22
C VAL A 918 -28.35 10.28 41.06
N ASP A 919 -28.97 9.16 41.38
CA ASP A 919 -29.48 8.20 40.39
C ASP A 919 -30.73 7.45 40.90
N ASN A 920 -31.49 6.81 40.01
CA ASN A 920 -32.67 5.99 40.30
C ASN A 920 -33.64 6.66 41.28
N VAL A 921 -34.15 7.81 40.89
CA VAL A 921 -35.08 8.59 41.70
C VAL A 921 -36.48 7.98 41.56
N MET A 922 -37.02 7.56 42.69
CA MET A 922 -38.31 6.90 42.81
C MET A 922 -39.21 7.63 43.80
N LEU A 923 -40.50 7.63 43.49
CA LEU A 923 -41.56 8.08 44.38
C LEU A 923 -42.31 6.84 44.90
N GLY A 924 -42.50 6.75 46.21
CA GLY A 924 -43.23 5.66 46.85
C GLY A 924 -44.37 6.17 47.71
N LEU A 925 -45.47 5.41 47.74
CA LEU A 925 -46.74 5.80 48.34
C LEU A 925 -47.38 4.65 49.10
N THR A 926 -48.27 4.99 50.03
CA THR A 926 -49.27 4.08 50.59
C THR A 926 -50.62 4.80 50.68
N GLN A 927 -51.73 4.12 50.39
CA GLN A 927 -53.09 4.62 50.64
C GLN A 927 -53.57 4.22 52.06
N SER A 928 -54.46 5.02 52.66
CA SER A 928 -55.23 4.60 53.84
C SER A 928 -56.42 3.74 53.43
N THR A 929 -56.33 2.42 53.66
CA THR A 929 -57.40 1.69 54.33
C THR A 929 -56.80 0.65 55.27
N ASP A 930 -57.16 0.73 56.55
CA ASP A 930 -57.01 -0.34 57.52
C ASP A 930 -57.83 -1.56 57.04
N ILE A 931 -57.19 -2.49 56.34
CA ILE A 931 -57.37 -3.93 56.55
C ILE A 931 -55.97 -4.53 56.45
N GLY A 932 -55.45 -5.00 57.58
CA GLY A 932 -54.13 -5.59 57.65
C GLY A 932 -53.94 -6.73 56.64
N TYR A 933 -53.09 -6.48 55.65
CA TYR A 933 -52.20 -7.50 55.15
C TYR A 933 -50.80 -7.05 55.52
N SER A 934 -50.33 -7.44 56.71
CA SER A 934 -48.98 -7.97 56.68
C SER A 934 -49.03 -9.06 55.61
N GLN A 935 -48.18 -8.99 54.58
CA GLN A 935 -47.84 -10.23 53.91
C GLN A 935 -47.22 -11.08 55.01
N ALA A 936 -48.06 -11.91 55.62
CA ALA A 936 -47.61 -12.97 56.50
C ALA A 936 -46.58 -13.70 55.65
N LEU A 937 -45.30 -13.58 56.04
CA LEU A 937 -44.27 -14.43 55.48
C LEU A 937 -44.84 -15.85 55.51
N PRO A 938 -44.78 -16.59 54.39
CA PRO A 938 -45.39 -17.89 54.33
C PRO A 938 -44.94 -18.72 55.54
N SER A 939 -45.88 -19.21 56.32
CA SER A 939 -45.57 -19.98 57.53
C SER A 939 -45.12 -21.42 57.22
N LYS A 940 -45.19 -21.81 55.94
CA LYS A 940 -44.74 -23.10 55.42
C LYS A 940 -44.28 -22.98 53.96
N MET A 941 -43.42 -23.90 53.57
CA MET A 941 -43.11 -24.20 52.17
C MET A 941 -44.36 -24.74 51.44
N GLU A 942 -44.71 -24.14 50.29
CA GLU A 942 -45.83 -24.59 49.45
C GLU A 942 -45.50 -24.42 47.96
N LEU A 943 -45.64 -25.47 47.17
CA LEU A 943 -45.59 -25.44 45.71
C LEU A 943 -47.01 -25.36 45.14
N TYR A 944 -47.32 -24.32 44.38
CA TYR A 944 -48.65 -24.12 43.81
C TYR A 944 -48.79 -24.79 42.44
N GLN A 945 -50.04 -25.02 42.02
CA GLN A 945 -50.33 -25.47 40.66
C GLN A 945 -49.87 -24.44 39.64
N ASN A 946 -49.13 -24.87 38.62
CA ASN A 946 -48.68 -24.01 37.55
C ASN A 946 -49.88 -23.44 36.78
N TYR A 947 -49.75 -22.22 36.29
CA TYR A 947 -50.80 -21.59 35.49
C TYR A 947 -50.21 -20.91 34.25
N PRO A 948 -50.80 -21.13 33.06
CA PRO A 948 -51.93 -22.04 32.78
C PRO A 948 -51.55 -23.53 32.93
N ASN A 949 -52.54 -24.41 33.14
CA ASN A 949 -52.39 -25.87 33.05
C ASN A 949 -53.70 -26.50 32.52
N PRO A 950 -53.76 -27.06 31.30
CA PRO A 950 -52.65 -27.18 30.35
C PRO A 950 -52.13 -25.83 29.84
N PHE A 951 -50.86 -25.77 29.43
CA PHE A 951 -50.25 -24.58 28.85
C PHE A 951 -49.75 -24.82 27.41
N ASN A 952 -49.68 -23.75 26.63
CA ASN A 952 -49.02 -23.72 25.32
C ASN A 952 -47.85 -22.73 25.40
N ARG A 953 -46.63 -23.20 25.08
CA ARG A 953 -45.34 -22.49 25.12
C ARG A 953 -44.87 -21.87 26.45
N LYS A 954 -45.72 -21.42 27.37
CA LYS A 954 -45.25 -20.83 28.64
C LYS A 954 -46.20 -21.09 29.81
N THR A 955 -45.64 -21.41 30.97
CA THR A 955 -46.37 -21.51 32.25
C THR A 955 -45.61 -20.84 33.38
N THR A 956 -46.33 -20.32 34.37
CA THR A 956 -45.77 -19.80 35.62
C THR A 956 -45.92 -20.84 36.72
N ILE A 957 -44.83 -21.11 37.45
CA ILE A 957 -44.76 -21.94 38.65
C ILE A 957 -44.61 -21.00 39.85
N LYS A 958 -45.60 -20.98 40.74
CA LYS A 958 -45.56 -20.21 41.98
C LYS A 958 -45.17 -21.11 43.16
N PHE A 959 -44.36 -20.61 44.08
CA PHE A 959 -44.06 -21.30 45.34
C PHE A 959 -43.77 -20.32 46.47
N ASP A 960 -43.96 -20.80 47.69
CA ASP A 960 -43.68 -20.09 48.93
C ASP A 960 -42.57 -20.82 49.70
N ILE A 961 -41.73 -20.04 50.40
CA ILE A 961 -40.76 -20.56 51.36
C ILE A 961 -40.85 -19.79 52.69
N ASP A 962 -40.63 -20.50 53.79
CA ASP A 962 -40.84 -20.03 55.16
C ASP A 962 -39.54 -19.63 55.90
N SER A 963 -38.39 -19.99 55.35
CA SER A 963 -37.07 -19.81 55.94
C SER A 963 -36.01 -19.58 54.86
N GLU A 964 -34.92 -18.87 55.20
CA GLU A 964 -33.86 -18.56 54.23
C GLU A 964 -32.99 -19.80 53.91
N GLN A 965 -33.23 -20.44 52.77
CA GLN A 965 -32.58 -21.69 52.36
C GLN A 965 -32.29 -21.74 50.86
N ARG A 966 -31.49 -22.74 50.44
CA ARG A 966 -31.27 -23.05 49.02
C ARG A 966 -32.53 -23.67 48.44
N VAL A 967 -33.04 -23.07 47.37
CA VAL A 967 -34.24 -23.47 46.65
C VAL A 967 -33.84 -23.97 45.26
N VAL A 968 -34.29 -25.17 44.91
CA VAL A 968 -34.11 -25.76 43.57
C VAL A 968 -35.47 -26.05 42.95
N VAL A 969 -35.69 -25.60 41.71
CA VAL A 969 -36.88 -25.88 40.92
C VAL A 969 -36.47 -26.60 39.63
N ASP A 970 -36.96 -27.82 39.46
CA ASP A 970 -36.62 -28.70 38.33
C ASP A 970 -37.89 -29.22 37.64
N ILE A 971 -37.77 -29.60 36.37
CA ILE A 971 -38.82 -30.25 35.58
C ILE A 971 -38.38 -31.65 35.18
N TYR A 972 -39.32 -32.60 35.20
CA TYR A 972 -39.15 -34.00 34.86
C TYR A 972 -40.23 -34.45 33.86
N ASP A 973 -39.88 -35.42 33.01
CA ASP A 973 -40.84 -36.11 32.16
C ASP A 973 -41.55 -37.26 32.92
N ILE A 974 -42.47 -37.96 32.23
CA ILE A 974 -43.22 -39.08 32.81
C ILE A 974 -42.34 -40.28 33.20
N LEU A 975 -41.12 -40.38 32.68
CA LEU A 975 -40.15 -41.41 33.03
C LEU A 975 -39.28 -41.00 34.22
N GLY A 976 -39.50 -39.81 34.80
CA GLY A 976 -38.70 -39.25 35.89
C GLY A 976 -37.34 -38.72 35.43
N ARG A 977 -37.12 -38.54 34.12
CA ARG A 977 -35.89 -37.93 33.60
C ARG A 977 -36.00 -36.43 33.75
N LYS A 978 -34.93 -35.79 34.23
CA LYS A 978 -34.90 -34.33 34.32
C LYS A 978 -34.84 -33.71 32.92
N VAL A 979 -35.73 -32.75 32.67
CA VAL A 979 -35.96 -32.06 31.39
C VAL A 979 -35.39 -30.65 31.40
N ALA A 980 -35.55 -29.93 32.53
CA ALA A 980 -35.05 -28.57 32.69
C ALA A 980 -34.68 -28.27 34.16
N ASP A 981 -33.58 -27.55 34.39
CA ASP A 981 -33.24 -26.94 35.67
C ASP A 981 -33.70 -25.46 35.62
N LEU A 982 -34.81 -25.12 36.29
CA LEU A 982 -35.41 -23.77 36.18
C LEU A 982 -34.80 -22.76 37.14
N PHE A 983 -34.34 -23.21 38.30
CA PHE A 983 -33.87 -22.32 39.36
C PHE A 983 -33.03 -23.05 40.39
N ASP A 984 -31.92 -22.44 40.80
CA ASP A 984 -31.08 -22.94 41.90
C ASP A 984 -30.41 -21.75 42.60
N SER A 985 -30.99 -21.29 43.71
CA SER A 985 -30.43 -20.15 44.46
C SER A 985 -30.88 -20.14 45.91
N ARG A 986 -30.22 -19.34 46.74
CA ARG A 986 -30.59 -19.10 48.13
C ARG A 986 -31.59 -17.95 48.22
N LEU A 987 -32.78 -18.21 48.75
CA LEU A 987 -33.87 -17.23 48.83
C LEU A 987 -34.27 -16.97 50.29
N LYS A 988 -34.75 -15.75 50.58
CA LYS A 988 -35.32 -15.36 51.89
C LYS A 988 -36.77 -15.83 52.00
N PRO A 989 -37.39 -15.89 53.19
CA PRO A 989 -38.82 -16.21 53.32
C PRO A 989 -39.67 -15.30 52.43
N GLY A 990 -40.59 -15.88 51.66
CA GLY A 990 -41.41 -15.13 50.71
C GLY A 990 -42.08 -15.99 49.65
N SER A 991 -42.94 -15.35 48.86
CA SER A 991 -43.62 -15.94 47.70
C SER A 991 -42.88 -15.59 46.41
N TYR A 992 -42.62 -16.61 45.59
CA TYR A 992 -41.82 -16.53 44.37
C TYR A 992 -42.57 -17.10 43.16
N GLN A 993 -42.22 -16.63 41.97
CA GLN A 993 -42.78 -17.12 40.70
C GLN A 993 -41.66 -17.29 39.68
N ILE A 994 -41.71 -18.40 38.95
CA ILE A 994 -40.71 -18.75 37.93
C ILE A 994 -41.44 -19.23 36.68
N ASN A 995 -40.96 -18.84 35.51
CA ASN A 995 -41.57 -19.24 34.25
C ASN A 995 -40.80 -20.39 33.61
N TRP A 996 -41.53 -21.33 33.04
CA TRP A 996 -40.98 -22.28 32.07
C TRP A 996 -41.56 -21.98 30.69
N ASP A 997 -40.70 -21.92 29.69
CA ASP A 997 -40.98 -21.65 28.28
C ASP A 997 -41.14 -22.93 27.44
N GLY A 998 -41.27 -24.09 28.10
CA GLY A 998 -41.40 -25.37 27.43
C GLY A 998 -40.10 -25.88 26.80
N ASN A 999 -38.96 -25.23 27.01
CA ASN A 999 -37.67 -25.70 26.49
C ASN A 999 -36.93 -26.61 27.48
N THR A 1000 -36.18 -27.56 26.94
CA THR A 1000 -35.28 -28.44 27.69
C THR A 1000 -33.93 -27.75 27.96
N ASN A 1001 -33.11 -28.30 28.84
CA ASN A 1001 -31.74 -27.79 29.09
C ASN A 1001 -30.85 -27.73 27.85
N SER A 1002 -31.13 -28.51 26.79
CA SER A 1002 -30.39 -28.47 25.53
C SER A 1002 -30.96 -27.44 24.53
N GLY A 1003 -31.89 -26.58 24.94
CA GLY A 1003 -32.52 -25.55 24.11
C GLY A 1003 -33.55 -26.08 23.11
N LEU A 1004 -33.88 -27.38 23.16
CA LEU A 1004 -34.92 -27.99 22.33
C LEU A 1004 -36.29 -27.85 22.99
N GLU A 1005 -37.34 -27.67 22.18
CA GLU A 1005 -38.71 -27.66 22.69
C GLU A 1005 -39.13 -29.03 23.25
N ALA A 1006 -39.67 -29.06 24.45
CA ALA A 1006 -40.25 -30.25 25.06
C ALA A 1006 -41.51 -30.71 24.28
N ALA A 1007 -41.72 -32.01 24.15
CA ALA A 1007 -42.88 -32.57 23.42
C ALA A 1007 -44.20 -32.33 24.16
N SER A 1008 -45.35 -32.30 23.46
CA SER A 1008 -46.66 -32.28 24.13
C SER A 1008 -46.84 -33.49 25.04
N GLY A 1009 -47.33 -33.29 26.26
CA GLY A 1009 -47.46 -34.36 27.23
C GLY A 1009 -47.51 -33.88 28.68
N VAL A 1010 -47.54 -34.85 29.60
CA VAL A 1010 -47.53 -34.59 31.04
C VAL A 1010 -46.09 -34.52 31.53
N TYR A 1011 -45.79 -33.45 32.27
CA TYR A 1011 -44.52 -33.21 32.96
C TYR A 1011 -44.78 -33.04 34.45
N PHE A 1012 -43.72 -33.20 35.24
CA PHE A 1012 -43.72 -32.92 36.67
C PHE A 1012 -42.72 -31.83 36.98
N TYR A 1013 -43.05 -30.91 37.87
CA TYR A 1013 -42.09 -29.94 38.39
C TYR A 1013 -41.96 -30.12 39.90
N SER A 1014 -40.72 -30.00 40.39
CA SER A 1014 -40.40 -30.18 41.80
C SER A 1014 -39.82 -28.90 42.38
N LEU A 1015 -40.19 -28.59 43.62
CA LEU A 1015 -39.58 -27.59 44.48
C LEU A 1015 -38.83 -28.31 45.60
N ARG A 1016 -37.52 -28.10 45.70
CA ARG A 1016 -36.68 -28.63 46.78
C ARG A 1016 -36.11 -27.48 47.63
N VAL A 1017 -36.37 -27.53 48.94
CA VAL A 1017 -35.90 -26.55 49.92
C VAL A 1017 -35.31 -27.33 51.10
N GLY A 1018 -33.97 -27.34 51.21
CA GLY A 1018 -33.27 -28.22 52.16
C GLY A 1018 -33.57 -29.70 51.89
N ASP A 1019 -34.06 -30.42 52.90
CA ASP A 1019 -34.47 -31.83 52.82
C ASP A 1019 -35.91 -32.03 52.34
N ASN A 1020 -36.70 -30.96 52.21
CA ASN A 1020 -38.11 -31.03 51.81
C ASN A 1020 -38.27 -30.91 50.29
N THR A 1021 -39.07 -31.78 49.70
CA THR A 1021 -39.40 -31.75 48.25
C THR A 1021 -40.92 -31.83 48.05
N GLN A 1022 -41.48 -30.92 47.25
CA GLN A 1022 -42.86 -30.99 46.77
C GLN A 1022 -42.88 -31.11 45.25
N VAL A 1023 -43.83 -31.88 44.70
CA VAL A 1023 -43.94 -32.14 43.26
C VAL A 1023 -45.38 -31.92 42.81
N LYS A 1024 -45.55 -31.31 41.64
CA LYS A 1024 -46.86 -31.18 40.96
C LYS A 1024 -46.72 -31.51 39.48
N SER A 1025 -47.84 -31.86 38.86
CA SER A 1025 -47.91 -32.19 37.43
C SER A 1025 -48.41 -31.02 36.60
N MET A 1026 -47.97 -30.94 35.36
CA MET A 1026 -48.38 -29.96 34.36
C MET A 1026 -48.54 -30.62 32.99
N THR A 1027 -49.41 -30.10 32.15
CA THR A 1027 -49.68 -30.61 30.81
C THR A 1027 -49.28 -29.57 29.77
N LEU A 1028 -48.31 -29.89 28.93
CA LEU A 1028 -47.93 -29.09 27.76
C LEU A 1028 -48.76 -29.54 26.57
N ILE A 1029 -49.54 -28.64 25.97
CA ILE A 1029 -50.27 -28.85 24.71
C ILE A 1029 -49.63 -27.94 23.68
N LYS A 1030 -49.22 -28.51 22.55
CA LYS A 1030 -48.75 -27.72 21.40
C LYS A 1030 -49.92 -27.47 20.46
#